data_AF-A0A1G2Y1P0-F1
#
_entry.id   AF-A0A1G2Y1P0-F1
#
_cell.length_a   1.000
_cell.length_b   1.000
_cell.length_c   1.000
_cell.angle_alpha   90.00
_cell.angle_beta   90.00
_cell.angle_gamma   90.00
#
_symmetry.space_group_name_H-M   'P 1'
#
loop_
_entity.id
_entity.type
_entity.pdbx_description
1 polymer ?
#
loop_
_entity_poly.entity_id
_entity_poly.type
_entity_poly.pdbx_seq_one_letter_code
_entity_poly.pdbx_strand_id
1 'polypeptide(L)'
;MVVKRIYCYFILLIFLANAYSATSVTNKWLGTDSNDWNQSTNWDLGRIPNYVNDSTYKGDYVWINYVPGHPEGCVINGGDQEAYNVNVMREGIDNSSVNAILNLKSGSLTIKGWELKLGMGTYGYYVLHPAQPYSIVNMYEDFTLNINGTGGLTIGDYYDGEFNMYGGVYNHNAGGFRVGNSAYNGGLGYASGTLNLYGGRINVNVWNSGLNRVDIRDFTPDSKIYVGDGNMALIGNNISFLGNSIEQGYIAAISPRILIVDYNENDGSTGTTYLRAEIPTKAYDPQPANLAQEVSITGTSLNWQPAIGAVRHKVYFGISESNLELIADIEEPSISLATLEYGQKYYWRVDEVNSVGGISEGYIWGFTASDGIVIDLFEGYDETNPITNNWSSEGSGNISLELQKAFDNIYEGDKSIALNYYNSNTYSEAVYTFSGTSDWTVYSVESLFFVVHGKQTNSGDILYAAIEDSTGTLSNVVTYSNNPSDIVQTLYSPWLVFDIDIADFGASVNLTQIKKLHIGIGNRINPNTNTSGVIHIDNIKLYPSRCLKDKTPADLTGDCLINLRDFADFALAWLQDASPVAPHKAAVLKYDFEDTSNPYTAVDVIGSFDGTIEGADLYNGYYETRDNRNAYLFLGLYGDIGIKIPSEAFASLEDQITISLWAYGDPEQLPRHTYAFKFVAGGNTLFSTLPSSGEYVYNLMGLGSDDLIYHPASSTAYTGQWVHWAFVRDFGAGKMSIFRNGIEVASKSDASIGTSIFSSIDYAWVGARELVGDVTKPDTSYCGWIDDFEIYDYTLSQKEIIYLANQTFDADLVADFDNNNQIDFDDLSVIVNDWLEEILWP
;
A
#
# COMPACT_ATOMS: atom_id res chain seq x y z
N MET A 1 -9.47 -0.65 61.43
CA MET A 1 -8.46 0.17 62.11
C MET A 1 -7.46 0.63 61.07
N VAL A 2 -7.91 1.59 60.29
CA VAL A 2 -7.27 2.19 59.13
C VAL A 2 -7.49 3.69 59.33
N VAL A 3 -6.54 4.52 58.90
CA VAL A 3 -6.56 5.99 58.99
C VAL A 3 -6.27 6.55 60.39
N LYS A 4 -4.99 6.88 60.64
CA LYS A 4 -4.48 8.07 61.36
C LYS A 4 -3.04 7.84 61.81
N ARG A 5 -2.07 7.93 60.89
CA ARG A 5 -0.65 8.22 61.21
C ARG A 5 0.21 8.52 59.97
N ILE A 6 -0.31 9.25 58.98
CA ILE A 6 0.49 9.85 57.89
C ILE A 6 -0.11 11.23 57.55
N TYR A 7 -0.09 12.17 58.50
CA TYR A 7 -0.48 13.57 58.24
C TYR A 7 0.44 14.60 58.91
N CYS A 8 1.56 14.18 59.53
CA CYS A 8 2.51 15.10 60.18
C CYS A 8 3.88 15.19 59.51
N TYR A 9 4.18 14.39 58.48
CA TYR A 9 5.42 14.53 57.69
C TYR A 9 5.25 15.29 56.37
N PHE A 10 4.00 15.53 55.93
CA PHE A 10 3.71 16.25 54.68
C PHE A 10 3.52 17.77 54.86
N ILE A 11 3.40 18.27 56.10
CA ILE A 11 3.15 19.70 56.38
C ILE A 11 4.40 20.45 56.86
N LEU A 12 5.51 19.76 57.15
CA LEU A 12 6.77 20.39 57.58
C LEU A 12 7.81 20.58 56.46
N LEU A 13 7.60 20.03 55.27
CA LEU A 13 8.46 20.24 54.09
C LEU A 13 7.97 21.35 53.15
N ILE A 14 6.80 21.94 53.42
CA ILE A 14 6.22 23.04 52.62
C ILE A 14 6.47 24.43 53.27
N PHE A 15 7.07 24.49 54.47
CA PHE A 15 7.29 25.77 55.18
C PHE A 15 8.72 26.01 55.68
N LEU A 16 9.72 25.39 55.04
CA LEU A 16 11.14 25.78 55.18
C LEU A 16 11.87 25.91 53.83
N ALA A 17 11.14 26.21 52.75
CA ALA A 17 11.71 26.99 51.66
C ALA A 17 11.74 28.45 52.12
N ASN A 18 12.69 28.79 53.00
CA ASN A 18 13.05 30.18 53.19
C ASN A 18 13.39 30.73 51.82
N ALA A 19 12.66 31.77 51.45
CA ALA A 19 12.84 32.56 50.26
C ALA A 19 14.30 32.99 50.11
N TYR A 20 15.08 32.22 49.37
CA TYR A 20 15.88 32.81 48.33
C TYR A 20 14.95 32.99 47.14
N SER A 21 14.29 34.14 47.10
CA SER A 21 13.91 34.74 45.83
C SER A 21 15.21 35.02 45.06
N ALA A 22 15.81 33.98 44.48
CA ALA A 22 16.57 34.18 43.27
C ALA A 22 15.50 34.51 42.22
N THR A 23 15.22 35.80 42.05
CA THR A 23 14.61 36.29 40.81
C THR A 23 15.32 35.57 39.67
N SER A 24 14.65 34.73 38.90
CA SER A 24 15.24 34.21 37.68
C SER A 24 15.48 35.42 36.79
N VAL A 25 16.72 35.91 36.79
CA VAL A 25 17.12 36.99 35.91
C VAL A 25 17.26 36.32 34.55
N THR A 26 16.23 36.45 33.71
CA THR A 26 16.37 36.12 32.30
C THR A 26 17.39 37.08 31.71
N ASN A 27 18.60 36.59 31.45
CA ASN A 27 19.64 37.40 30.84
C ASN A 27 19.43 37.35 29.33
N LYS A 28 19.21 38.51 28.72
CA LYS A 28 19.07 38.65 27.27
C LYS A 28 20.39 39.07 26.67
N TRP A 29 20.88 38.29 25.72
CA TRP A 29 22.13 38.57 25.00
C TRP A 29 21.80 39.58 23.89
N LEU A 30 21.96 40.88 24.15
CA LEU A 30 21.74 41.95 23.16
C LEU A 30 23.10 42.65 22.90
N GLY A 31 23.54 42.88 21.65
CA GLY A 31 24.71 43.73 21.35
C GLY A 31 25.57 43.43 20.11
N THR A 32 25.98 44.49 19.39
CA THR A 32 26.02 44.62 17.92
C THR A 32 27.38 44.93 17.26
N ASP A 33 28.53 44.48 17.77
CA ASP A 33 29.77 44.35 16.98
C ASP A 33 30.63 43.26 17.64
N SER A 34 30.92 42.18 16.90
CA SER A 34 31.88 41.12 17.24
C SER A 34 32.11 40.93 18.75
N ASN A 35 31.11 40.39 19.46
CA ASN A 35 31.31 39.94 20.83
C ASN A 35 32.15 38.66 20.83
N ASP A 36 33.33 38.68 20.20
CA ASP A 36 34.27 37.58 20.28
C ASP A 36 34.53 37.34 21.75
N TRP A 37 34.16 36.14 22.21
CA TRP A 37 34.42 35.67 23.56
C TRP A 37 35.92 35.39 23.77
N ASN A 38 36.81 36.20 23.19
CA ASN A 38 38.25 36.14 23.32
C ASN A 38 38.77 36.78 24.64
N GLN A 39 37.88 37.34 25.46
CA GLN A 39 38.22 37.92 26.77
C GLN A 39 37.86 36.98 27.93
N SER A 40 38.89 36.53 28.65
CA SER A 40 38.81 35.61 29.79
C SER A 40 37.86 36.04 30.91
N THR A 41 37.77 37.35 31.20
CA THR A 41 36.95 37.88 32.31
C THR A 41 35.44 37.67 32.13
N ASN A 42 34.98 37.38 30.91
CA ASN A 42 33.57 37.09 30.65
C ASN A 42 33.18 35.65 31.04
N TRP A 43 34.15 34.74 31.16
CA TRP A 43 33.93 33.31 31.39
C TRP A 43 33.70 33.00 32.88
N ASP A 44 34.24 33.84 33.78
CA ASP A 44 34.16 33.69 35.23
C ASP A 44 32.80 34.10 35.85
N LEU A 45 31.89 34.69 35.05
CA LEU A 45 30.64 35.28 35.56
C LEU A 45 29.48 34.28 35.69
N GLY A 46 29.64 33.04 35.20
CA GLY A 46 28.58 32.03 35.16
C GLY A 46 27.34 32.44 34.33
N ARG A 47 27.48 33.52 33.53
CA ARG A 47 26.46 34.10 32.64
C ARG A 47 27.16 34.84 31.49
N ILE A 48 26.44 35.04 30.40
CA ILE A 48 26.86 35.89 29.27
C ILE A 48 26.44 37.36 29.54
N PRO A 49 27.31 38.40 29.36
CA PRO A 49 27.02 39.80 29.74
C PRO A 49 25.87 40.50 29.00
N ASN A 50 25.36 41.58 29.61
CA ASN A 50 24.33 42.48 29.09
C ASN A 50 24.90 43.65 28.25
N TYR A 51 24.06 44.09 27.29
CA TYR A 51 24.16 45.12 26.24
C TYR A 51 24.52 46.60 26.59
N VAL A 52 24.83 47.39 25.53
CA VAL A 52 24.81 48.89 25.45
C VAL A 52 23.98 49.40 24.24
N ASN A 53 23.06 50.37 24.45
CA ASN A 53 21.91 50.74 23.57
C ASN A 53 22.07 51.93 22.58
N ASP A 54 21.74 51.72 21.29
CA ASP A 54 21.63 52.73 20.20
C ASP A 54 20.59 52.31 19.11
N SER A 55 19.97 53.30 18.44
CA SER A 55 18.82 53.17 17.52
C SER A 55 19.04 52.55 16.13
N THR A 56 20.21 51.97 15.80
CA THR A 56 20.59 51.80 14.38
C THR A 56 20.64 50.34 13.85
N TYR A 57 20.56 49.28 14.67
CA TYR A 57 20.92 47.91 14.23
C TYR A 57 19.89 46.81 14.55
N LYS A 58 19.76 45.77 13.68
CA LYS A 58 18.78 44.66 13.79
C LYS A 58 19.45 43.25 13.69
N GLY A 59 19.67 42.57 14.83
CA GLY A 59 19.98 41.11 14.96
C GLY A 59 21.22 40.77 15.83
N ASP A 60 21.10 39.90 16.86
CA ASP A 60 22.15 39.62 17.89
C ASP A 60 22.92 38.28 17.67
N TYR A 61 24.25 38.30 17.50
CA TYR A 61 25.09 37.09 17.26
C TYR A 61 26.07 36.85 18.42
N VAL A 62 26.11 35.62 18.96
CA VAL A 62 27.07 35.24 20.01
C VAL A 62 28.12 34.26 19.49
N TRP A 63 29.39 34.58 19.72
CA TRP A 63 30.54 33.88 19.15
C TRP A 63 31.45 33.32 20.26
N ILE A 64 31.37 32.03 20.50
CA ILE A 64 32.17 31.32 21.51
C ILE A 64 33.42 30.77 20.86
N ASN A 65 34.60 31.22 21.32
CA ASN A 65 35.91 30.83 20.80
C ASN A 65 36.82 30.31 21.93
N TYR A 66 37.96 29.71 21.60
CA TYR A 66 38.98 29.33 22.59
C TYR A 66 39.69 30.56 23.17
N VAL A 67 39.95 30.55 24.48
CA VAL A 67 40.69 31.61 25.18
C VAL A 67 41.92 31.02 25.88
N PRO A 68 43.14 31.53 25.59
CA PRO A 68 44.34 31.17 26.34
C PRO A 68 44.17 31.45 27.84
N GLY A 69 44.24 30.40 28.66
CA GLY A 69 44.03 30.47 30.11
C GLY A 69 42.70 29.91 30.62
N HIS A 70 41.75 29.64 29.71
CA HIS A 70 40.49 28.95 30.00
C HIS A 70 40.29 27.74 29.09
N PRO A 71 41.13 26.70 29.22
CA PRO A 71 41.01 25.48 28.40
C PRO A 71 39.70 24.72 28.63
N GLU A 72 38.98 24.99 29.73
CA GLU A 72 37.72 24.35 30.10
C GLU A 72 36.53 24.79 29.24
N GLY A 73 36.60 25.91 28.52
CA GLY A 73 35.46 26.43 27.75
C GLY A 73 34.55 27.40 28.51
N CYS A 74 33.64 28.02 27.78
CA CYS A 74 32.57 28.85 28.35
C CYS A 74 31.62 27.97 29.17
N VAL A 75 31.13 28.45 30.31
CA VAL A 75 30.23 27.68 31.19
C VAL A 75 28.96 28.47 31.50
N ILE A 76 27.80 27.89 31.15
CA ILE A 76 26.50 28.33 31.64
C ILE A 76 26.11 27.41 32.80
N ASN A 77 25.98 27.97 34.01
CA ASN A 77 25.71 27.21 35.22
C ASN A 77 24.68 27.94 36.11
N GLY A 78 23.47 28.07 35.57
CA GLY A 78 22.31 28.65 36.23
C GLY A 78 21.65 29.78 35.45
N GLY A 79 20.37 30.04 35.77
CA GLY A 79 19.54 31.09 35.16
C GLY A 79 19.05 30.78 33.75
N ASP A 80 18.11 31.59 33.27
CA ASP A 80 17.52 31.47 31.93
C ASP A 80 18.17 32.46 30.97
N GLN A 81 18.68 31.97 29.84
CA GLN A 81 19.38 32.76 28.84
C GLN A 81 18.56 32.84 27.55
N GLU A 82 18.56 33.99 26.89
CA GLU A 82 17.96 34.17 25.56
C GLU A 82 18.96 34.77 24.59
N ALA A 83 19.08 34.18 23.40
CA ALA A 83 19.97 34.62 22.32
C ALA A 83 19.23 34.66 20.98
N TYR A 84 19.65 35.52 20.05
CA TYR A 84 19.15 35.46 18.68
C TYR A 84 19.91 34.41 17.85
N ASN A 85 21.24 34.32 17.96
CA ASN A 85 22.09 33.29 17.35
C ASN A 85 23.28 32.95 18.27
N VAL A 86 23.74 31.69 18.22
CA VAL A 86 24.95 31.23 18.93
C VAL A 86 25.83 30.41 18.00
N ASN A 87 27.11 30.79 17.90
CA ASN A 87 28.12 30.12 17.10
C ASN A 87 29.27 29.70 18.00
N VAL A 88 29.59 28.41 18.01
CA VAL A 88 30.80 27.87 18.65
C VAL A 88 31.82 27.64 17.54
N MET A 89 32.93 28.37 17.60
CA MET A 89 33.89 28.45 16.51
C MET A 89 35.31 28.51 17.03
N ARG A 90 36.28 28.11 16.21
CA ARG A 90 37.69 28.28 16.52
C ARG A 90 38.33 29.22 15.50
N GLU A 91 38.72 30.41 15.95
CA GLU A 91 39.54 31.33 15.15
C GLU A 91 40.99 31.39 15.66
N GLY A 92 41.97 31.49 14.75
CA GLY A 92 43.38 31.73 15.06
C GLY A 92 44.32 30.91 14.17
N ILE A 93 45.54 31.41 13.91
CA ILE A 93 46.57 30.77 13.05
C ILE A 93 47.53 29.89 13.88
N ASP A 94 47.34 29.82 15.20
CA ASP A 94 48.28 29.11 16.07
C ASP A 94 48.05 27.59 16.01
N ASN A 95 49.15 26.86 15.83
CA ASN A 95 49.21 25.43 15.56
C ASN A 95 48.94 24.56 16.82
N SER A 96 48.00 24.99 17.67
CA SER A 96 47.65 24.28 18.91
C SER A 96 46.32 23.54 18.73
N SER A 97 46.33 22.23 18.99
CA SER A 97 45.21 21.30 18.94
C SER A 97 44.20 21.54 20.09
N VAL A 98 43.67 22.77 20.17
CA VAL A 98 42.78 23.23 21.24
C VAL A 98 41.39 23.58 20.71
N ASN A 99 40.37 23.18 21.47
CA ASN A 99 38.97 23.20 21.05
C ASN A 99 38.24 24.45 21.57
N ALA A 100 37.25 24.94 20.82
CA ALA A 100 36.28 25.88 21.35
C ALA A 100 35.18 25.10 22.08
N ILE A 101 34.99 25.35 23.38
CA ILE A 101 34.12 24.53 24.22
C ILE A 101 33.03 25.40 24.86
N LEU A 102 31.78 24.93 24.79
CA LEU A 102 30.64 25.47 25.53
C LEU A 102 30.05 24.39 26.44
N ASN A 103 30.01 24.64 27.74
CA ASN A 103 29.45 23.75 28.75
C ASN A 103 28.13 24.30 29.29
N LEU A 104 27.05 23.55 29.12
CA LEU A 104 25.69 23.86 29.51
C LEU A 104 25.32 23.01 30.75
N LYS A 105 25.67 23.48 31.95
CA LYS A 105 25.61 22.69 33.19
C LYS A 105 24.24 22.71 33.88
N SER A 106 23.65 23.89 34.05
CA SER A 106 22.32 24.06 34.66
C SER A 106 21.64 25.33 34.14
N GLY A 107 20.30 25.38 34.20
CA GLY A 107 19.50 26.50 33.69
C GLY A 107 18.98 26.27 32.28
N SER A 108 18.77 27.34 31.52
CA SER A 108 18.26 27.22 30.14
C SER A 108 18.91 28.20 29.15
N LEU A 109 18.92 27.81 27.87
CA LEU A 109 19.27 28.68 26.74
C LEU A 109 18.20 28.57 25.66
N THR A 110 17.58 29.69 25.31
CA THR A 110 16.59 29.78 24.24
C THR A 110 17.11 30.63 23.09
N ILE A 111 17.30 30.01 21.93
CA ILE A 111 17.68 30.67 20.68
C ILE A 111 16.41 31.05 19.92
N LYS A 112 16.09 32.34 19.87
CA LYS A 112 14.82 32.86 19.31
C LYS A 112 14.91 33.31 17.85
N GLY A 113 16.12 33.57 17.36
CA GLY A 113 16.35 34.26 16.11
C GLY A 113 16.60 33.34 14.94
N TRP A 114 17.83 32.84 14.87
CA TRP A 114 18.37 32.13 13.71
C TRP A 114 18.81 30.71 14.07
N GLU A 115 20.05 30.48 14.55
CA GLU A 115 20.61 29.13 14.71
C GLU A 115 21.57 28.99 15.91
N LEU A 116 21.74 27.73 16.36
CA LEU A 116 22.95 27.25 17.04
C LEU A 116 23.85 26.59 16.00
N LYS A 117 25.11 26.96 15.95
CA LYS A 117 26.05 26.40 14.99
C LYS A 117 27.39 26.06 15.64
N LEU A 118 27.89 24.86 15.37
CA LEU A 118 29.18 24.36 15.84
C LEU A 118 30.10 24.19 14.63
N GLY A 119 31.37 24.59 14.77
CA GLY A 119 32.36 24.44 13.72
C GLY A 119 32.27 25.53 12.65
N MET A 120 31.94 26.77 13.03
CA MET A 120 32.02 27.90 12.09
C MET A 120 33.48 28.31 11.81
N GLY A 121 33.71 28.89 10.63
CA GLY A 121 34.95 29.60 10.29
C GLY A 121 34.66 30.97 9.67
N THR A 122 35.49 31.97 9.95
CA THR A 122 35.38 33.30 9.35
C THR A 122 36.06 33.40 7.99
N TYR A 123 35.46 34.18 7.09
CA TYR A 123 35.96 34.45 5.74
C TYR A 123 37.41 34.95 5.73
N GLY A 124 38.35 34.12 5.23
CA GLY A 124 39.74 34.54 4.96
C GLY A 124 40.86 33.59 5.41
N TYR A 125 40.59 32.59 6.25
CA TYR A 125 41.62 31.74 6.87
C TYR A 125 41.70 30.29 6.34
N TYR A 126 41.12 30.06 5.17
CA TYR A 126 40.82 28.75 4.58
C TYR A 126 42.02 27.83 4.23
N VAL A 127 43.27 28.31 4.23
CA VAL A 127 44.38 27.60 3.53
C VAL A 127 45.56 27.20 4.44
N LEU A 128 45.49 27.45 5.75
CA LEU A 128 46.70 27.39 6.61
C LEU A 128 46.61 26.53 7.88
N HIS A 129 45.52 25.78 8.12
CA HIS A 129 45.41 24.98 9.35
C HIS A 129 45.83 23.51 9.15
N PRO A 130 46.94 23.06 9.75
CA PRO A 130 47.43 21.68 9.59
C PRO A 130 46.78 20.66 10.54
N ALA A 131 45.90 21.09 11.46
CA ALA A 131 45.07 20.24 12.31
C ALA A 131 43.64 20.82 12.36
N GLN A 132 42.63 20.01 12.05
CA GLN A 132 41.22 20.40 11.99
C GLN A 132 40.76 20.93 13.36
N PRO A 133 40.46 22.23 13.55
CA PRO A 133 39.99 22.73 14.83
C PRO A 133 38.58 22.22 15.15
N TYR A 134 38.34 21.82 16.40
CA TYR A 134 37.10 21.17 16.83
C TYR A 134 36.25 22.11 17.69
N SER A 135 34.93 22.14 17.46
CA SER A 135 33.98 22.84 18.33
C SER A 135 33.19 21.83 19.16
N ILE A 136 33.16 21.99 20.48
CA ILE A 136 32.48 21.08 21.39
C ILE A 136 31.40 21.82 22.17
N VAL A 137 30.19 21.27 22.18
CA VAL A 137 29.15 21.63 23.14
C VAL A 137 28.94 20.45 24.07
N ASN A 138 29.01 20.68 25.38
CA ASN A 138 28.67 19.69 26.40
C ASN A 138 27.41 20.15 27.13
N MET A 139 26.37 19.32 27.17
CA MET A 139 25.14 19.58 27.93
C MET A 139 24.97 18.53 29.02
N TYR A 140 24.54 18.97 30.20
CA TYR A 140 24.40 18.14 31.40
C TYR A 140 22.94 18.06 31.87
N GLU A 141 22.68 17.17 32.83
CA GLU A 141 21.34 16.74 33.29
C GLU A 141 20.36 17.87 33.59
N ASP A 142 20.81 18.94 34.26
CA ASP A 142 19.95 20.04 34.73
C ASP A 142 19.79 21.20 33.72
N PHE A 143 20.14 20.98 32.44
CA PHE A 143 20.07 22.02 31.41
C PHE A 143 18.94 21.80 30.41
N THR A 144 18.31 22.90 29.97
CA THR A 144 17.34 22.91 28.85
C THR A 144 17.79 23.84 27.72
N LEU A 145 17.96 23.28 26.52
CA LEU A 145 18.25 24.03 25.29
C LEU A 145 16.99 24.09 24.42
N ASN A 146 16.57 25.29 24.01
CA ASN A 146 15.45 25.49 23.09
C ASN A 146 15.93 26.23 21.83
N ILE A 147 15.68 25.65 20.65
CA ILE A 147 15.96 26.31 19.38
C ILE A 147 14.63 26.59 18.68
N ASN A 148 14.27 27.87 18.64
CA ASN A 148 13.05 28.40 18.04
C ASN A 148 13.34 29.26 16.80
N GLY A 149 14.61 29.43 16.44
CA GLY A 149 15.05 30.19 15.27
C GLY A 149 14.97 29.37 13.97
N THR A 150 14.75 30.04 12.85
CA THR A 150 14.51 29.39 11.55
C THR A 150 15.73 28.74 10.90
N GLY A 151 16.95 29.01 11.39
CA GLY A 151 18.16 28.32 10.93
C GLY A 151 18.42 27.00 11.63
N GLY A 152 17.87 26.79 12.84
CA GLY A 152 17.90 25.51 13.54
C GLY A 152 19.25 25.20 14.20
N LEU A 153 19.71 23.95 14.06
CA LEU A 153 20.96 23.45 14.62
C LEU A 153 21.86 22.96 13.49
N THR A 154 23.14 23.32 13.52
CA THR A 154 24.18 22.73 12.69
C THR A 154 25.35 22.25 13.54
N ILE A 155 25.63 20.95 13.48
CA ILE A 155 26.80 20.33 14.10
C ILE A 155 27.80 20.05 12.98
N GLY A 156 28.87 20.82 12.90
CA GLY A 156 29.87 20.69 11.84
C GLY A 156 29.48 21.44 10.56
N ASP A 157 29.78 22.74 10.48
CA ASP A 157 29.45 23.60 9.33
C ASP A 157 30.63 23.78 8.36
N TYR A 158 31.73 24.35 8.84
CA TYR A 158 32.97 24.54 8.10
C TYR A 158 34.11 23.67 8.63
N TYR A 159 34.12 23.47 9.95
CA TYR A 159 34.97 22.54 10.66
C TYR A 159 34.12 21.52 11.40
N ASP A 160 34.72 20.43 11.84
CA ASP A 160 34.00 19.41 12.59
C ASP A 160 33.45 19.96 13.92
N GLY A 161 32.28 19.45 14.29
CA GLY A 161 31.59 19.82 15.52
C GLY A 161 31.17 18.59 16.31
N GLU A 162 31.22 18.69 17.63
CA GLU A 162 30.73 17.66 18.55
C GLU A 162 29.74 18.25 19.53
N PHE A 163 28.59 17.59 19.67
CA PHE A 163 27.61 17.89 20.69
C PHE A 163 27.44 16.67 21.61
N ASN A 164 27.93 16.79 22.83
CA ASN A 164 27.80 15.79 23.89
C ASN A 164 26.62 16.13 24.81
N MET A 165 25.69 15.21 24.96
CA MET A 165 24.56 15.32 25.88
C MET A 165 24.68 14.29 27.00
N TYR A 166 25.35 14.66 28.09
CA TYR A 166 25.47 13.90 29.35
C TYR A 166 24.17 13.90 30.20
N GLY A 167 23.03 14.16 29.56
CA GLY A 167 21.76 14.50 30.18
C GLY A 167 21.13 15.74 29.54
N GLY A 168 20.11 16.30 30.20
CA GLY A 168 19.45 17.53 29.79
C GLY A 168 18.42 17.32 28.69
N VAL A 169 17.72 18.41 28.34
CA VAL A 169 16.65 18.39 27.34
C VAL A 169 16.97 19.39 26.23
N TYR A 170 17.00 18.91 24.99
CA TYR A 170 17.08 19.75 23.80
C TYR A 170 15.75 19.72 23.05
N ASN A 171 15.11 20.88 22.91
CA ASN A 171 13.90 21.06 22.11
C ASN A 171 14.24 21.78 20.80
N HIS A 172 14.09 21.07 19.69
CA HIS A 172 14.21 21.58 18.33
C HIS A 172 12.82 21.98 17.82
N ASN A 173 12.50 23.27 17.85
CA ASN A 173 11.16 23.80 17.57
C ASN A 173 11.07 24.58 16.25
N ALA A 174 12.20 24.88 15.59
CA ALA A 174 12.23 25.50 14.28
C ALA A 174 13.55 25.25 13.54
N GLY A 175 13.53 25.43 12.21
CA GLY A 175 14.68 25.29 11.34
C GLY A 175 15.03 23.86 10.97
N GLY A 176 16.20 23.66 10.37
CA GLY A 176 16.71 22.32 10.05
C GLY A 176 17.66 21.81 11.12
N PHE A 177 17.78 20.48 11.24
CA PHE A 177 18.73 19.82 12.12
C PHE A 177 19.83 19.18 11.27
N ARG A 178 20.99 19.84 11.18
CA ARG A 178 22.13 19.39 10.37
C ARG A 178 23.19 18.72 11.23
N VAL A 179 23.65 17.54 10.80
CA VAL A 179 24.76 16.80 11.41
C VAL A 179 25.84 16.63 10.36
N GLY A 180 26.53 17.73 10.08
CA GLY A 180 27.48 17.90 8.99
C GLY A 180 27.03 18.99 8.00
N ASN A 181 27.90 19.25 7.03
CA ASN A 181 27.60 20.12 5.90
C ASN A 181 28.24 19.56 4.62
N SER A 182 27.39 19.28 3.64
CA SER A 182 27.76 18.71 2.34
C SER A 182 28.08 19.75 1.27
N ALA A 183 27.84 21.05 1.54
CA ALA A 183 28.14 22.12 0.60
C ALA A 183 29.66 22.19 0.36
N TYR A 184 30.07 22.12 -0.92
CA TYR A 184 31.48 22.15 -1.32
C TYR A 184 32.16 23.45 -0.83
N ASN A 185 32.87 23.36 0.29
CA ASN A 185 33.54 24.45 1.00
C ASN A 185 34.83 24.90 0.27
N GLY A 186 34.69 25.34 -0.98
CA GLY A 186 35.79 25.95 -1.76
C GLY A 186 37.00 25.03 -2.03
N GLY A 187 36.84 23.71 -1.92
CA GLY A 187 37.90 22.72 -2.16
C GLY A 187 38.54 22.09 -0.93
N LEU A 188 38.00 22.31 0.28
CA LEU A 188 38.56 21.80 1.55
C LEU A 188 37.96 20.48 2.05
N GLY A 189 36.96 19.92 1.36
CA GLY A 189 36.26 18.70 1.78
C GLY A 189 34.99 18.98 2.60
N TYR A 190 34.46 17.92 3.21
CA TYR A 190 33.24 17.90 4.01
C TYR A 190 33.54 18.27 5.48
N ALA A 191 32.62 18.96 6.16
CA ALA A 191 32.67 19.14 7.61
C ALA A 191 31.68 18.17 8.27
N SER A 192 32.14 17.47 9.32
CA SER A 192 31.40 16.38 9.92
C SER A 192 30.85 16.75 11.30
N GLY A 193 29.62 16.31 11.57
CA GLY A 193 29.00 16.48 12.87
C GLY A 193 29.01 15.18 13.67
N THR A 194 29.36 15.26 14.96
CA THR A 194 29.16 14.16 15.92
C THR A 194 28.18 14.58 17.00
N LEU A 195 27.11 13.83 17.20
CA LEU A 195 26.14 14.02 18.28
C LEU A 195 26.15 12.79 19.18
N ASN A 196 26.45 12.98 20.47
CA ASN A 196 26.50 11.89 21.44
C ASN A 196 25.39 12.04 22.49
N LEU A 197 24.50 11.05 22.59
CA LEU A 197 23.40 11.01 23.55
C LEU A 197 23.74 10.13 24.76
N TYR A 198 24.57 10.66 25.66
CA TYR A 198 24.93 10.07 26.95
C TYR A 198 23.88 10.40 28.05
N GLY A 199 22.61 10.07 27.81
CA GLY A 199 21.51 10.25 28.77
C GLY A 199 20.59 11.45 28.48
N GLY A 200 20.96 12.31 27.52
CA GLY A 200 20.14 13.44 27.11
C GLY A 200 18.90 13.06 26.30
N ARG A 201 17.88 13.93 26.36
CA ARG A 201 16.65 13.83 25.57
C ARG A 201 16.60 14.91 24.49
N ILE A 202 16.34 14.52 23.24
CA ILE A 202 16.04 15.45 22.15
C ILE A 202 14.56 15.33 21.77
N ASN A 203 13.86 16.45 21.68
CA ASN A 203 12.53 16.54 21.10
C ASN A 203 12.60 17.32 19.79
N VAL A 204 12.31 16.66 18.66
CA VAL A 204 12.23 17.28 17.33
C VAL A 204 10.78 17.54 16.99
N ASN A 205 10.35 18.79 17.20
CA ASN A 205 8.96 19.22 17.13
C ASN A 205 8.60 19.87 15.78
N VAL A 206 9.47 19.75 14.77
CA VAL A 206 9.31 20.39 13.46
C VAL A 206 8.98 19.34 12.41
N TRP A 207 7.75 19.36 11.91
CA TRP A 207 7.32 18.55 10.77
C TRP A 207 7.66 19.25 9.45
N ASN A 208 8.29 18.53 8.52
CA ASN A 208 8.51 19.01 7.16
C ASN A 208 7.51 18.35 6.21
N SER A 209 6.51 19.10 5.76
CA SER A 209 5.46 18.61 4.86
C SER A 209 5.99 18.21 3.48
N GLY A 210 7.06 18.85 2.99
CA GLY A 210 7.66 18.50 1.69
C GLY A 210 8.44 17.18 1.73
N LEU A 211 8.98 16.81 2.89
CA LEU A 211 9.69 15.54 3.09
C LEU A 211 8.79 14.44 3.68
N ASN A 212 7.61 14.82 4.18
CA ASN A 212 6.70 13.97 4.96
C ASN A 212 7.39 13.29 6.16
N ARG A 213 8.29 14.02 6.84
CA ARG A 213 9.09 13.57 7.99
C ARG A 213 9.75 14.76 8.71
N VAL A 214 10.52 14.51 9.77
CA VAL A 214 11.43 15.51 10.35
C VAL A 214 12.64 15.82 9.44
N ASP A 215 13.17 17.04 9.50
CA ASP A 215 14.31 17.49 8.67
C ASP A 215 15.66 17.35 9.42
N ILE A 216 16.09 16.10 9.60
CA ILE A 216 17.48 15.77 10.01
C ILE A 216 18.27 15.43 8.74
N ARG A 217 19.37 16.15 8.48
CA ARG A 217 20.01 16.16 7.16
C ARG A 217 21.51 16.49 7.18
N ASP A 218 22.07 16.58 5.97
CA ASP A 218 23.44 17.00 5.67
C ASP A 218 24.53 16.12 6.28
N PHE A 219 24.21 14.83 6.43
CA PHE A 219 25.21 13.82 6.79
C PHE A 219 26.31 13.75 5.73
N THR A 220 27.54 13.78 6.21
CA THR A 220 28.75 13.53 5.43
C THR A 220 29.27 12.13 5.78
N PRO A 221 30.25 11.56 5.05
CA PRO A 221 30.71 10.19 5.31
C PRO A 221 31.14 9.92 6.76
N ASP A 222 31.69 10.93 7.45
CA ASP A 222 32.17 10.82 8.84
C ASP A 222 31.18 11.39 9.87
N SER A 223 30.01 11.89 9.44
CA SER A 223 28.96 12.35 10.36
C SER A 223 28.36 11.18 11.16
N LYS A 224 28.14 11.39 12.46
CA LYS A 224 27.59 10.37 13.38
C LYS A 224 26.62 10.93 14.41
N ILE A 225 25.57 10.17 14.68
CA ILE A 225 24.72 10.27 15.88
C ILE A 225 24.91 8.99 16.68
N TYR A 226 25.52 9.10 17.84
CA TYR A 226 25.73 8.01 18.78
C TYR A 226 24.66 8.04 19.88
N VAL A 227 23.87 6.96 19.98
CA VAL A 227 22.80 6.83 20.95
C VAL A 227 23.24 5.92 22.10
N GLY A 228 23.33 6.49 23.30
CA GLY A 228 23.67 5.78 24.53
C GLY A 228 22.43 5.47 25.35
N ASP A 229 22.41 5.90 26.60
CA ASP A 229 21.25 5.88 27.49
C ASP A 229 20.31 7.08 27.33
N GLY A 230 20.57 7.94 26.33
CA GLY A 230 19.65 9.01 25.92
C GLY A 230 18.59 8.55 24.91
N ASN A 231 17.72 9.48 24.49
CA ASN A 231 16.68 9.21 23.49
C ASN A 231 16.34 10.45 22.64
N MET A 232 15.74 10.20 21.47
CA MET A 232 15.14 11.21 20.60
C MET A 232 13.66 10.90 20.39
N ALA A 233 12.81 11.92 20.52
CA ALA A 233 11.41 11.90 20.13
C ALA A 233 11.22 12.79 18.89
N LEU A 234 10.73 12.21 17.80
CA LEU A 234 10.56 12.86 16.50
C LEU A 234 9.09 12.88 16.14
N ILE A 235 8.53 14.07 15.89
CA ILE A 235 7.12 14.20 15.51
C ILE A 235 6.83 13.47 14.18
N GLY A 236 5.71 12.73 14.14
CA GLY A 236 5.28 11.94 12.98
C GLY A 236 5.97 10.58 12.84
N ASN A 237 5.58 9.84 11.80
CA ASN A 237 6.19 8.53 11.50
C ASN A 237 7.51 8.71 10.73
N ASN A 238 8.63 8.42 11.40
CA ASN A 238 9.98 8.56 10.87
C ASN A 238 10.72 7.21 10.74
N ILE A 239 10.01 6.07 10.82
CA ILE A 239 10.63 4.72 10.83
C ILE A 239 11.55 4.52 9.63
N SER A 240 11.06 4.72 8.41
CA SER A 240 11.86 4.47 7.19
C SER A 240 13.09 5.38 7.10
N PHE A 241 12.95 6.65 7.52
CA PHE A 241 14.07 7.59 7.54
C PHE A 241 15.17 7.15 8.51
N LEU A 242 14.79 6.76 9.74
CA LEU A 242 15.74 6.29 10.74
C LEU A 242 16.36 4.96 10.31
N GLY A 243 15.58 4.01 9.78
CA GLY A 243 16.07 2.74 9.23
C GLY A 243 17.17 2.96 8.20
N ASN A 244 16.91 3.77 7.17
CA ASN A 244 17.90 4.10 6.13
C ASN A 244 19.15 4.78 6.71
N SER A 245 18.98 5.66 7.71
CA SER A 245 20.10 6.36 8.34
C SER A 245 20.97 5.43 9.20
N ILE A 246 20.38 4.39 9.78
CA ILE A 246 21.09 3.33 10.52
C ILE A 246 21.84 2.44 9.54
N GLU A 247 21.21 2.01 8.45
CA GLU A 247 21.85 1.18 7.41
C GLU A 247 23.05 1.87 6.76
N GLN A 248 22.94 3.18 6.50
CA GLN A 248 24.04 4.01 5.99
C GLN A 248 25.11 4.29 7.06
N GLY A 249 24.89 3.87 8.32
CA GLY A 249 25.82 4.00 9.43
C GLY A 249 25.87 5.39 10.06
N TYR A 250 25.00 6.33 9.69
CA TYR A 250 24.98 7.68 10.30
C TYR A 250 24.47 7.68 11.73
N ILE A 251 23.63 6.72 12.10
CA ILE A 251 23.12 6.54 13.46
C ILE A 251 23.61 5.20 13.99
N ALA A 252 24.23 5.20 15.16
CA ALA A 252 24.76 3.99 15.79
C ALA A 252 24.49 3.99 17.30
N ALA A 253 24.26 2.81 17.87
CA ALA A 253 24.23 2.65 19.32
C ALA A 253 25.65 2.68 19.89
N ILE A 254 25.80 3.25 21.09
CA ILE A 254 27.05 3.16 21.85
C ILE A 254 27.13 1.76 22.45
N SER A 255 28.18 1.02 22.08
CA SER A 255 28.44 -0.33 22.60
C SER A 255 28.37 -0.37 24.14
N PRO A 256 27.71 -1.38 24.74
CA PRO A 256 27.18 -2.61 24.15
C PRO A 256 25.66 -2.55 23.83
N ARG A 257 25.11 -1.38 23.49
CA ARG A 257 23.66 -1.23 23.24
C ARG A 257 23.28 -1.53 21.80
N ILE A 258 21.98 -1.74 21.59
CA ILE A 258 21.31 -1.83 20.29
C ILE A 258 20.31 -0.68 20.14
N LEU A 259 20.10 -0.21 18.91
CA LEU A 259 19.11 0.83 18.62
C LEU A 259 17.70 0.24 18.61
N ILE A 260 16.75 0.96 19.19
CA ILE A 260 15.32 0.66 19.11
C ILE A 260 14.60 1.87 18.50
N VAL A 261 13.78 1.60 17.49
CA VAL A 261 12.95 2.58 16.79
C VAL A 261 11.50 2.15 16.86
N ASP A 262 10.67 2.92 17.57
CA ASP A 262 9.24 2.63 17.73
C ASP A 262 8.39 3.84 17.34
N TYR A 263 7.27 3.62 16.67
CA TYR A 263 6.29 4.67 16.37
C TYR A 263 5.03 4.48 17.23
N ASN A 264 4.61 5.56 17.90
CA ASN A 264 3.37 5.61 18.65
C ASN A 264 2.42 6.62 18.01
N GLU A 265 1.39 6.12 17.34
CA GLU A 265 0.35 6.94 16.69
C GLU A 265 -0.48 7.77 17.66
N ASN A 266 -0.57 7.35 18.92
CA ASN A 266 -1.41 7.99 19.94
C ASN A 266 -0.70 9.14 20.66
N ASP A 267 0.58 9.38 20.35
CA ASP A 267 1.38 10.41 20.99
C ASP A 267 1.48 11.67 20.12
N GLY A 268 0.56 12.62 20.35
CA GLY A 268 0.41 13.85 19.57
C GLY A 268 -0.53 13.69 18.37
N SER A 269 -0.83 14.79 17.67
CA SER A 269 -1.82 14.80 16.57
C SER A 269 -1.37 14.08 15.29
N THR A 270 -0.09 13.75 15.20
CA THR A 270 0.56 13.11 14.04
C THR A 270 1.31 11.85 14.45
N GLY A 271 1.18 11.40 15.71
CA GLY A 271 2.06 10.40 16.32
C GLY A 271 3.49 10.90 16.55
N THR A 272 4.29 10.06 17.22
CA THR A 272 5.70 10.33 17.53
C THR A 272 6.54 9.06 17.34
N THR A 273 7.67 9.17 16.65
CA THR A 273 8.70 8.13 16.57
C THR A 273 9.76 8.35 17.65
N TYR A 274 10.13 7.27 18.33
CA TYR A 274 11.13 7.24 19.38
C TYR A 274 12.37 6.48 18.93
N LEU A 275 13.54 7.10 19.00
CA LEU A 275 14.85 6.47 18.83
C LEU A 275 15.56 6.41 20.19
N ARG A 276 15.95 5.23 20.62
CA ARG A 276 16.73 5.01 21.86
C ARG A 276 17.73 3.88 21.66
N ALA A 277 18.62 3.68 22.63
CA ALA A 277 19.45 2.49 22.67
C ALA A 277 19.31 1.73 23.99
N GLU A 278 19.23 0.42 23.91
CA GLU A 278 19.03 -0.47 25.05
C GLU A 278 20.11 -1.54 25.11
N ILE A 279 20.39 -2.04 26.32
CA ILE A 279 21.27 -3.20 26.48
C ILE A 279 20.46 -4.45 26.08
N PRO A 280 20.93 -5.27 25.12
CA PRO A 280 20.22 -6.48 24.73
C PRO A 280 20.22 -7.48 25.89
N THR A 281 19.04 -7.70 26.48
CA THR A 281 18.84 -8.65 27.59
C THR A 281 18.31 -10.01 27.12
N LYS A 282 17.98 -10.11 25.83
CA LYS A 282 17.47 -11.29 25.12
C LYS A 282 18.21 -11.45 23.80
N ALA A 283 18.08 -12.63 23.19
CA ALA A 283 18.52 -12.84 21.82
C ALA A 283 17.85 -11.81 20.88
N TYR A 284 18.59 -11.31 19.90
CA TYR A 284 18.12 -10.29 18.95
C TYR A 284 18.67 -10.57 17.54
N ASP A 285 18.19 -9.80 16.56
CA ASP A 285 18.62 -9.90 15.16
C ASP A 285 18.54 -11.33 14.58
N PRO A 286 17.33 -11.93 14.53
CA PRO A 286 17.12 -13.29 14.05
C PRO A 286 17.39 -13.43 12.55
N GLN A 287 17.92 -14.57 12.14
CA GLN A 287 18.04 -15.03 10.76
C GLN A 287 17.56 -16.49 10.66
N PRO A 288 16.50 -16.83 9.90
CA PRO A 288 15.69 -15.94 9.06
C PRO A 288 15.09 -14.77 9.84
N ALA A 289 15.02 -13.60 9.20
CA ALA A 289 14.43 -12.42 9.79
C ALA A 289 13.00 -12.70 10.25
N ASN A 290 12.56 -12.03 11.32
CA ASN A 290 11.20 -12.20 11.78
C ASN A 290 10.21 -11.83 10.67
N LEU A 291 9.25 -12.71 10.42
CA LEU A 291 8.25 -12.68 9.35
C LEU A 291 8.82 -12.85 7.93
N ALA A 292 10.05 -13.33 7.77
CA ALA A 292 10.61 -13.66 6.45
C ALA A 292 9.69 -14.62 5.68
N GLN A 293 9.56 -14.39 4.37
CA GLN A 293 8.84 -15.25 3.44
C GLN A 293 9.85 -15.98 2.53
N GLU A 294 9.40 -16.99 1.80
CA GLU A 294 10.22 -17.73 0.83
C GLU A 294 11.54 -18.29 1.39
N VAL A 295 11.53 -18.67 2.68
CA VAL A 295 12.72 -19.27 3.30
C VAL A 295 12.93 -20.66 2.72
N SER A 296 14.13 -20.93 2.20
CA SER A 296 14.44 -22.22 1.59
C SER A 296 14.07 -23.39 2.50
N ILE A 297 13.41 -24.41 1.95
CA ILE A 297 13.05 -25.60 2.72
C ILE A 297 14.26 -26.48 3.06
N THR A 298 15.42 -26.27 2.42
CA THR A 298 16.64 -27.06 2.66
C THR A 298 17.82 -26.17 3.01
N GLY A 299 18.73 -26.67 3.87
CA GLY A 299 19.93 -25.94 4.27
C GLY A 299 19.68 -24.71 5.15
N THR A 300 18.44 -24.46 5.56
CA THR A 300 18.09 -23.34 6.44
C THR A 300 18.71 -23.52 7.82
N SER A 301 19.28 -22.44 8.33
CA SER A 301 19.84 -22.36 9.67
C SER A 301 19.27 -21.16 10.41
N LEU A 302 18.96 -21.35 11.69
CA LEU A 302 18.62 -20.27 12.61
C LEU A 302 19.91 -19.66 13.13
N ASN A 303 20.05 -18.34 13.05
CA ASN A 303 21.17 -17.57 13.59
C ASN A 303 20.63 -16.35 14.34
N TRP A 304 21.30 -15.93 15.40
CA TRP A 304 20.89 -14.76 16.19
C TRP A 304 22.11 -14.07 16.78
N GLN A 305 21.90 -12.88 17.35
CA GLN A 305 22.88 -12.24 18.22
C GLN A 305 22.55 -12.50 19.70
N PRO A 306 23.50 -12.99 20.50
CA PRO A 306 23.32 -13.24 21.93
C PRO A 306 22.96 -12.02 22.76
N ALA A 307 22.19 -12.20 23.84
CA ALA A 307 22.10 -11.19 24.90
C ALA A 307 23.48 -10.91 25.52
N ILE A 308 23.68 -9.70 26.07
CA ILE A 308 24.93 -9.38 26.74
C ILE A 308 25.17 -10.32 27.94
N GLY A 309 26.34 -10.95 27.99
CA GLY A 309 26.70 -11.87 29.08
C GLY A 309 26.05 -13.26 29.00
N ALA A 310 25.35 -13.59 27.91
CA ALA A 310 24.97 -14.96 27.61
C ALA A 310 26.21 -15.83 27.32
N VAL A 311 26.15 -17.08 27.76
CA VAL A 311 27.21 -18.09 27.53
C VAL A 311 26.66 -19.38 26.90
N ARG A 312 25.33 -19.50 26.78
CA ARG A 312 24.62 -20.65 26.24
C ARG A 312 23.20 -20.26 25.83
N HIS A 313 22.64 -20.98 24.87
CA HIS A 313 21.36 -20.69 24.22
C HIS A 313 20.46 -21.92 24.21
N LYS A 314 19.22 -21.76 24.65
CA LYS A 314 18.17 -22.78 24.51
C LYS A 314 17.27 -22.40 23.34
N VAL A 315 17.32 -23.19 22.26
CA VAL A 315 16.60 -22.90 21.02
C VAL A 315 15.31 -23.71 20.96
N TYR A 316 14.20 -23.02 20.78
CA TYR A 316 12.86 -23.58 20.65
C TYR A 316 12.34 -23.38 19.23
N PHE A 317 11.66 -24.36 18.67
CA PHE A 317 11.15 -24.34 17.28
C PHE A 317 9.83 -25.11 17.16
N GLY A 318 8.95 -24.69 16.25
CA GLY A 318 7.67 -25.37 15.99
C GLY A 318 6.76 -24.63 15.00
N ILE A 319 5.56 -25.16 14.77
CA ILE A 319 4.55 -24.58 13.86
C ILE A 319 3.46 -23.77 14.61
N SER A 320 3.58 -23.64 15.93
CA SER A 320 2.65 -22.87 16.76
C SER A 320 3.41 -21.94 17.71
N GLU A 321 3.08 -20.64 17.68
CA GLU A 321 3.63 -19.64 18.62
C GLU A 321 3.43 -20.04 20.09
N SER A 322 2.31 -20.70 20.39
CA SER A 322 1.93 -21.07 21.75
C SER A 322 2.59 -22.36 22.25
N ASN A 323 3.19 -23.15 21.36
CA ASN A 323 3.72 -24.49 21.69
C ASN A 323 5.00 -24.79 20.89
N LEU A 324 6.13 -24.28 21.38
CA LEU A 324 7.45 -24.51 20.80
C LEU A 324 8.21 -25.62 21.54
N GLU A 325 8.90 -26.49 20.80
CA GLU A 325 9.70 -27.57 21.36
C GLU A 325 11.16 -27.15 21.49
N LEU A 326 11.83 -27.56 22.58
CA LEU A 326 13.27 -27.33 22.75
C LEU A 326 14.04 -28.26 21.80
N ILE A 327 14.65 -27.69 20.77
CA ILE A 327 15.44 -28.43 19.77
C ILE A 327 16.94 -28.45 20.08
N ALA A 328 17.45 -27.49 20.87
CA ALA A 328 18.87 -27.42 21.21
C ALA A 328 19.18 -26.65 22.50
N ASP A 329 20.31 -27.01 23.13
CA ASP A 329 20.95 -26.30 24.25
C ASP A 329 22.46 -26.21 23.95
N ILE A 330 22.89 -25.09 23.35
CA ILE A 330 24.18 -24.95 22.64
C ILE A 330 24.91 -23.64 22.99
N GLU A 331 26.23 -23.61 22.77
CA GLU A 331 27.07 -22.43 23.03
C GLU A 331 27.22 -21.52 21.81
N GLU A 332 27.02 -22.05 20.60
CA GLU A 332 27.07 -21.28 19.37
C GLU A 332 25.73 -20.59 19.09
N PRO A 333 25.72 -19.35 18.57
CA PRO A 333 24.50 -18.62 18.29
C PRO A 333 23.87 -18.99 16.93
N SER A 334 23.94 -20.28 16.57
CA SER A 334 23.42 -20.81 15.31
C SER A 334 23.07 -22.30 15.39
N ILE A 335 22.03 -22.72 14.66
CA ILE A 335 21.69 -24.13 14.46
C ILE A 335 21.07 -24.39 13.08
N SER A 336 21.50 -25.45 12.41
CA SER A 336 20.87 -25.91 11.16
C SER A 336 19.60 -26.70 11.44
N LEU A 337 18.55 -26.44 10.66
CA LEU A 337 17.29 -27.15 10.74
C LEU A 337 17.29 -28.39 9.84
N ALA A 338 16.36 -29.30 10.13
CA ALA A 338 15.97 -30.33 9.17
C ALA A 338 15.24 -29.69 7.98
N THR A 339 14.99 -30.49 6.93
CA THR A 339 14.16 -30.06 5.81
C THR A 339 12.78 -29.60 6.31
N LEU A 340 12.35 -28.44 5.83
CA LEU A 340 11.07 -27.83 6.16
C LEU A 340 9.98 -28.30 5.20
N GLU A 341 8.72 -28.08 5.57
CA GLU A 341 7.54 -28.32 4.75
C GLU A 341 7.21 -27.06 3.92
N TYR A 342 6.74 -27.25 2.69
CA TYR A 342 6.41 -26.13 1.80
C TYR A 342 5.26 -25.29 2.34
N GLY A 343 5.37 -23.97 2.18
CA GLY A 343 4.37 -22.99 2.60
C GLY A 343 4.12 -22.94 4.11
N GLN A 344 4.76 -23.83 4.90
CA GLN A 344 4.54 -23.94 6.32
C GLN A 344 5.16 -22.75 7.03
N LYS A 345 4.36 -22.13 7.89
CA LYS A 345 4.81 -21.11 8.82
C LYS A 345 5.46 -21.76 10.03
N TYR A 346 6.70 -21.36 10.32
CA TYR A 346 7.46 -21.81 11.47
C TYR A 346 7.69 -20.67 12.45
N TYR A 347 7.88 -21.04 13.71
CA TYR A 347 8.10 -20.17 14.83
C TYR A 347 9.26 -20.67 15.67
N TRP A 348 10.03 -19.73 16.23
CA TRP A 348 11.19 -20.07 17.03
C TRP A 348 11.51 -19.00 18.07
N ARG A 349 12.20 -19.42 19.13
CA ARG A 349 12.59 -18.57 20.26
C ARG A 349 13.95 -19.02 20.77
N VAL A 350 14.76 -18.08 21.24
CA VAL A 350 16.02 -18.40 21.92
C VAL A 350 16.01 -17.85 23.34
N ASP A 351 16.09 -18.75 24.31
CA ASP A 351 16.24 -18.38 25.73
C ASP A 351 17.72 -18.33 26.09
N GLU A 352 18.16 -17.16 26.55
CA GLU A 352 19.57 -16.85 26.80
C GLU A 352 19.97 -17.23 28.22
N VAL A 353 21.06 -17.99 28.37
CA VAL A 353 21.57 -18.44 29.67
C VAL A 353 22.88 -17.73 29.99
N ASN A 354 22.92 -17.03 31.11
CA ASN A 354 24.14 -16.33 31.57
C ASN A 354 25.09 -17.24 32.36
N SER A 355 26.29 -16.72 32.70
CA SER A 355 27.34 -17.48 33.40
C SER A 355 26.99 -17.98 34.80
N VAL A 356 25.91 -17.47 35.42
CA VAL A 356 25.39 -17.93 36.72
C VAL A 356 24.13 -18.80 36.59
N GLY A 357 23.74 -19.17 35.36
CA GLY A 357 22.59 -20.03 35.07
C GLY A 357 21.24 -19.32 35.06
N GLY A 358 21.20 -17.98 35.10
CA GLY A 358 19.98 -17.20 34.91
C GLY A 358 19.51 -17.28 33.46
N ILE A 359 18.20 -17.40 33.27
CA ILE A 359 17.57 -17.55 31.94
C ILE A 359 16.77 -16.29 31.63
N SER A 360 17.06 -15.68 30.47
CA SER A 360 16.26 -14.63 29.85
C SER A 360 15.45 -15.22 28.71
N GLU A 361 14.12 -15.31 28.88
CA GLU A 361 13.23 -15.83 27.84
C GLU A 361 13.21 -14.89 26.61
N GLY A 362 13.41 -15.47 25.42
CA GLY A 362 13.53 -14.74 24.15
C GLY A 362 12.23 -14.13 23.63
N TYR A 363 12.33 -13.46 22.48
CA TYR A 363 11.16 -13.13 21.66
C TYR A 363 10.80 -14.31 20.76
N ILE A 364 9.52 -14.45 20.44
CA ILE A 364 9.07 -15.41 19.44
C ILE A 364 9.20 -14.75 18.08
N TRP A 365 9.95 -15.38 17.20
CA TRP A 365 10.09 -15.01 15.80
C TRP A 365 9.38 -16.04 14.93
N GLY A 366 8.96 -15.66 13.73
CA GLY A 366 8.41 -16.59 12.76
C GLY A 366 8.96 -16.35 11.37
N PHE A 367 8.81 -17.33 10.48
CA PHE A 367 9.07 -17.20 9.05
C PHE A 367 8.21 -18.21 8.29
N THR A 368 7.97 -17.96 7.00
CA THR A 368 7.26 -18.87 6.11
C THR A 368 8.28 -19.54 5.19
N ALA A 369 8.27 -20.87 5.18
CA ALA A 369 9.05 -21.63 4.22
C ALA A 369 8.53 -21.38 2.80
N SER A 370 9.40 -21.49 1.79
CA SER A 370 9.01 -21.38 0.38
C SER A 370 7.86 -22.33 0.06
N ASP A 371 6.98 -21.92 -0.84
CA ASP A 371 5.76 -22.65 -1.21
C ASP A 371 5.96 -23.58 -2.42
N GLY A 372 7.07 -23.42 -3.17
CA GLY A 372 7.38 -24.23 -4.33
C GLY A 372 8.85 -24.16 -4.76
N ILE A 373 9.18 -24.84 -5.85
CA ILE A 373 10.51 -24.80 -6.49
C ILE A 373 10.45 -23.82 -7.65
N VAL A 374 11.24 -22.75 -7.56
CA VAL A 374 11.41 -21.80 -8.65
C VAL A 374 12.19 -22.43 -9.80
N ILE A 375 11.59 -22.52 -10.99
CA ILE A 375 12.30 -22.85 -12.23
C ILE A 375 12.91 -21.57 -12.80
N ASP A 376 12.11 -20.52 -12.95
CA ASP A 376 12.57 -19.22 -13.46
C ASP A 376 11.60 -18.10 -13.09
N LEU A 377 12.12 -17.00 -12.53
CA LEU A 377 11.38 -15.74 -12.30
C LEU A 377 11.86 -14.63 -13.27
N PHE A 378 12.75 -14.95 -14.20
CA PHE A 378 13.35 -14.02 -15.18
C PHE A 378 14.19 -12.86 -14.62
N GLU A 379 14.16 -12.62 -13.32
CA GLU A 379 14.88 -11.52 -12.66
C GLU A 379 16.41 -11.63 -12.75
N GLY A 380 16.93 -12.84 -12.86
CA GLY A 380 18.37 -13.11 -12.92
C GLY A 380 19.04 -12.79 -14.27
N TYR A 381 18.28 -12.42 -15.31
CA TYR A 381 18.84 -12.16 -16.62
C TYR A 381 19.21 -10.69 -16.84
N ASP A 382 20.36 -10.47 -17.46
CA ASP A 382 20.87 -9.17 -17.84
C ASP A 382 21.82 -9.27 -19.05
N GLU A 383 22.62 -8.23 -19.31
CA GLU A 383 23.57 -8.23 -20.43
C GLU A 383 24.73 -9.23 -20.25
N THR A 384 25.04 -9.63 -19.01
CA THR A 384 26.10 -10.57 -18.66
C THR A 384 25.60 -12.00 -18.50
N ASN A 385 24.31 -12.17 -18.19
CA ASN A 385 23.59 -13.43 -18.15
C ASN A 385 22.38 -13.36 -19.11
N PRO A 386 22.58 -13.53 -20.43
CA PRO A 386 21.49 -13.43 -21.39
C PRO A 386 20.49 -14.59 -21.27
N ILE A 387 19.23 -14.32 -21.59
CA ILE A 387 18.13 -15.32 -21.58
C ILE A 387 18.45 -16.57 -22.42
N THR A 388 19.26 -16.42 -23.48
CA THR A 388 19.68 -17.51 -24.37
C THR A 388 20.61 -18.55 -23.71
N ASN A 389 21.06 -18.31 -22.48
CA ASN A 389 21.80 -19.32 -21.70
C ASN A 389 20.91 -20.51 -21.33
N ASN A 390 19.62 -20.26 -21.09
CA ASN A 390 18.68 -21.26 -20.59
C ASN A 390 17.49 -21.46 -21.54
N TRP A 391 17.12 -20.43 -22.29
CA TRP A 391 15.95 -20.43 -23.16
C TRP A 391 16.33 -20.44 -24.64
N SER A 392 15.57 -21.19 -25.42
CA SER A 392 15.64 -21.22 -26.89
C SER A 392 14.25 -21.27 -27.49
N SER A 393 14.13 -20.88 -28.76
CA SER A 393 12.88 -21.02 -29.50
C SER A 393 12.90 -22.25 -30.42
N GLU A 394 11.80 -23.00 -30.47
CA GLU A 394 11.62 -24.15 -31.36
C GLU A 394 10.32 -24.01 -32.20
N GLY A 395 10.26 -24.65 -33.37
CA GLY A 395 9.10 -24.62 -34.27
C GLY A 395 9.28 -23.71 -35.49
N SER A 396 8.47 -22.65 -35.61
CA SER A 396 8.45 -21.73 -36.76
C SER A 396 9.80 -21.09 -37.07
N GLY A 397 10.05 -20.79 -38.35
CA GLY A 397 11.24 -20.04 -38.78
C GLY A 397 11.21 -18.54 -38.45
N ASN A 398 10.06 -18.00 -38.03
CA ASN A 398 9.87 -16.58 -37.69
C ASN A 398 9.44 -16.43 -36.22
N ILE A 399 10.31 -16.87 -35.31
CA ILE A 399 10.09 -16.88 -33.86
C ILE A 399 11.22 -16.11 -33.17
N SER A 400 10.89 -15.27 -32.18
CA SER A 400 11.92 -14.65 -31.32
C SER A 400 11.52 -14.69 -29.85
N LEU A 401 12.54 -14.80 -29.00
CA LEU A 401 12.44 -14.70 -27.55
C LEU A 401 13.20 -13.47 -27.09
N GLU A 402 12.52 -12.60 -26.35
CA GLU A 402 13.07 -11.32 -25.91
C GLU A 402 12.77 -11.12 -24.43
N LEU A 403 13.80 -10.76 -23.66
CA LEU A 403 13.62 -10.33 -22.27
C LEU A 403 12.95 -8.96 -22.26
N GLN A 404 11.77 -8.86 -21.66
CA GLN A 404 11.06 -7.60 -21.51
C GLN A 404 11.39 -6.99 -20.15
N LYS A 405 11.69 -5.69 -20.16
CA LYS A 405 11.91 -4.87 -18.96
C LYS A 405 10.81 -3.81 -18.92
N ALA A 406 10.20 -3.59 -17.77
CA ALA A 406 9.17 -2.55 -17.59
C ALA A 406 8.01 -2.67 -18.59
N PHE A 407 7.43 -3.86 -18.71
CA PHE A 407 6.13 -4.03 -19.36
C PHE A 407 5.04 -3.43 -18.45
N ASP A 408 4.08 -2.67 -18.99
CA ASP A 408 3.09 -1.92 -18.20
C ASP A 408 2.10 -2.82 -17.41
N ASN A 409 2.28 -4.14 -17.43
CA ASN A 409 1.51 -5.13 -16.67
C ASN A 409 2.35 -6.40 -16.39
N ILE A 410 3.49 -6.29 -15.69
CA ILE A 410 4.27 -7.45 -15.21
C ILE A 410 3.52 -8.11 -14.05
N TYR A 411 3.51 -9.45 -14.00
CA TYR A 411 2.79 -10.19 -12.96
C TYR A 411 3.43 -9.98 -11.59
N GLU A 412 4.73 -10.22 -11.48
CA GLU A 412 5.55 -10.00 -10.29
C GLU A 412 6.99 -9.65 -10.69
N GLY A 413 7.68 -8.82 -9.91
CA GLY A 413 9.04 -8.40 -10.24
C GLY A 413 9.10 -7.33 -11.35
N ASP A 414 10.19 -7.33 -12.12
CA ASP A 414 10.53 -6.31 -13.11
C ASP A 414 10.73 -6.87 -14.53
N LYS A 415 10.72 -8.20 -14.71
CA LYS A 415 11.06 -8.85 -15.99
C LYS A 415 10.17 -10.05 -16.31
N SER A 416 9.92 -10.25 -17.61
CA SER A 416 9.30 -11.46 -18.16
C SER A 416 9.91 -11.80 -19.53
N ILE A 417 9.57 -12.95 -20.11
CA ILE A 417 9.99 -13.32 -21.47
C ILE A 417 8.84 -13.13 -22.46
N ALA A 418 9.10 -12.46 -23.58
CA ALA A 418 8.16 -12.36 -24.69
C ALA A 418 8.50 -13.38 -25.78
N LEU A 419 7.51 -14.18 -26.16
CA LEU A 419 7.54 -15.05 -27.32
C LEU A 419 6.76 -14.40 -28.47
N ASN A 420 7.50 -13.92 -29.48
CA ASN A 420 6.91 -13.48 -30.74
C ASN A 420 6.69 -14.72 -31.62
N TYR A 421 5.42 -15.07 -31.87
CA TYR A 421 5.06 -16.28 -32.61
C TYR A 421 4.50 -15.98 -33.99
N TYR A 422 4.78 -16.87 -34.93
CA TYR A 422 4.22 -16.85 -36.29
C TYR A 422 4.03 -18.29 -36.77
N ASN A 423 2.81 -18.80 -36.69
CA ASN A 423 2.50 -20.18 -37.05
C ASN A 423 1.91 -20.25 -38.46
N SER A 424 2.69 -20.77 -39.42
CA SER A 424 2.21 -21.13 -40.76
C SER A 424 2.40 -22.63 -41.00
N ASN A 425 1.34 -23.44 -40.77
CA ASN A 425 1.43 -24.90 -40.75
C ASN A 425 2.52 -25.42 -39.79
N THR A 426 2.74 -24.72 -38.70
CA THR A 426 3.74 -25.03 -37.67
C THR A 426 3.24 -24.54 -36.30
N TYR A 427 4.08 -24.67 -35.28
CA TYR A 427 3.86 -24.19 -33.93
C TYR A 427 5.05 -23.32 -33.50
N SER A 428 4.95 -22.64 -32.36
CA SER A 428 6.02 -21.80 -31.83
C SER A 428 6.18 -22.07 -30.34
N GLU A 429 7.41 -22.29 -29.87
CA GLU A 429 7.68 -22.58 -28.45
C GLU A 429 8.82 -21.75 -27.88
N ALA A 430 8.64 -21.38 -26.61
CA ALA A 430 9.73 -21.07 -25.69
C ALA A 430 10.15 -22.36 -24.98
N VAL A 431 11.44 -22.70 -25.03
CA VAL A 431 11.98 -23.94 -24.49
C VAL A 431 13.05 -23.64 -23.46
N TYR A 432 12.78 -23.97 -22.21
CA TYR A 432 13.75 -23.93 -21.12
C TYR A 432 14.54 -25.23 -21.09
N THR A 433 15.87 -25.14 -21.05
CA THR A 433 16.77 -26.30 -20.91
C THR A 433 17.49 -26.27 -19.57
N PHE A 434 17.25 -27.28 -18.72
CA PHE A 434 17.98 -27.44 -17.47
C PHE A 434 19.47 -27.70 -17.76
N SER A 435 20.38 -27.08 -17.00
CA SER A 435 21.84 -27.29 -17.19
C SER A 435 22.25 -28.76 -16.97
N GLY A 436 21.65 -29.41 -15.97
CA GLY A 436 21.68 -30.86 -15.71
C GLY A 436 20.35 -31.53 -16.05
N THR A 437 19.87 -32.38 -15.14
CA THR A 437 18.50 -32.88 -15.13
C THR A 437 17.81 -32.40 -13.85
N SER A 438 16.51 -32.19 -13.91
CA SER A 438 15.69 -31.88 -12.74
C SER A 438 14.88 -33.12 -12.33
N ASP A 439 14.84 -33.40 -11.04
CA ASP A 439 14.05 -34.50 -10.47
C ASP A 439 12.78 -33.93 -9.85
N TRP A 440 11.67 -34.07 -10.58
CA TRP A 440 10.35 -33.59 -10.18
C TRP A 440 9.61 -34.59 -9.30
N THR A 441 10.27 -35.67 -8.84
CA THR A 441 9.70 -36.58 -7.83
C THR A 441 10.16 -36.26 -6.42
N VAL A 442 11.14 -35.35 -6.28
CA VAL A 442 11.62 -34.88 -4.98
C VAL A 442 10.67 -33.82 -4.45
N TYR A 443 10.55 -33.78 -3.13
CA TYR A 443 9.76 -32.78 -2.41
C TYR A 443 8.27 -32.80 -2.77
N SER A 444 7.74 -33.96 -3.18
CA SER A 444 6.31 -34.16 -3.44
C SER A 444 5.71 -33.18 -4.45
N VAL A 445 6.48 -32.80 -5.48
CA VAL A 445 5.96 -31.96 -6.58
C VAL A 445 4.85 -32.69 -7.32
N GLU A 446 3.69 -32.05 -7.43
CA GLU A 446 2.49 -32.58 -8.09
C GLU A 446 1.99 -31.63 -9.18
N SER A 447 2.31 -30.33 -9.14
CA SER A 447 1.92 -29.38 -10.20
C SER A 447 3.05 -28.50 -10.73
N LEU A 448 2.88 -28.07 -11.99
CA LEU A 448 3.61 -26.99 -12.64
C LEU A 448 2.70 -25.75 -12.73
N PHE A 449 3.26 -24.59 -12.42
CA PHE A 449 2.62 -23.29 -12.52
C PHE A 449 3.45 -22.37 -13.42
N PHE A 450 2.77 -21.64 -14.29
CA PHE A 450 3.31 -20.43 -14.90
C PHE A 450 2.16 -19.52 -15.34
N VAL A 451 2.47 -18.24 -15.54
CA VAL A 451 1.49 -17.26 -16.01
C VAL A 451 1.81 -16.80 -17.42
N VAL A 452 0.75 -16.53 -18.20
CA VAL A 452 0.86 -16.05 -19.58
C VAL A 452 -0.03 -14.84 -19.81
N HIS A 453 0.48 -13.83 -20.52
CA HIS A 453 -0.32 -12.70 -20.97
C HIS A 453 -0.15 -12.44 -22.47
N GLY A 454 -1.27 -12.48 -23.19
CA GLY A 454 -1.35 -12.21 -24.62
C GLY A 454 -1.37 -10.72 -24.98
N LYS A 455 -1.75 -10.41 -26.22
CA LYS A 455 -2.01 -9.05 -26.69
C LYS A 455 -3.29 -9.02 -27.52
N GLN A 456 -3.99 -7.89 -27.50
CA GLN A 456 -5.26 -7.71 -28.22
C GLN A 456 -5.08 -7.86 -29.74
N THR A 457 -3.86 -7.65 -30.24
CA THR A 457 -3.49 -7.81 -31.65
C THR A 457 -3.20 -9.24 -32.07
N ASN A 458 -3.24 -10.22 -31.15
CA ASN A 458 -2.97 -11.62 -31.46
C ASN A 458 -4.08 -12.22 -32.34
N SER A 459 -3.73 -13.12 -33.27
CA SER A 459 -4.69 -13.79 -34.15
C SER A 459 -5.53 -14.88 -33.47
N GLY A 460 -5.23 -15.20 -32.20
CA GLY A 460 -5.78 -16.34 -31.46
C GLY A 460 -5.20 -17.69 -31.90
N ASP A 461 -4.79 -18.51 -30.95
CA ASP A 461 -4.28 -19.88 -31.15
C ASP A 461 -4.19 -20.59 -29.78
N ILE A 462 -3.91 -21.90 -29.75
CA ILE A 462 -3.93 -22.69 -28.52
C ILE A 462 -2.63 -22.54 -27.72
N LEU A 463 -2.74 -22.17 -26.44
CA LEU A 463 -1.64 -22.20 -25.46
C LEU A 463 -1.49 -23.61 -24.88
N TYR A 464 -0.25 -24.09 -24.77
CA TYR A 464 0.04 -25.41 -24.23
C TYR A 464 1.42 -25.51 -23.58
N ALA A 465 1.65 -26.60 -22.84
CA ALA A 465 2.96 -26.99 -22.33
C ALA A 465 3.28 -28.47 -22.61
N ALA A 466 4.57 -28.80 -22.62
CA ALA A 466 5.09 -30.17 -22.67
C ALA A 466 6.45 -30.25 -21.96
N ILE A 467 6.86 -31.44 -21.54
CA ILE A 467 8.16 -31.70 -20.91
C ILE A 467 8.92 -32.80 -21.66
N GLU A 468 10.25 -32.71 -21.66
CA GLU A 468 11.15 -33.69 -22.29
C GLU A 468 12.15 -34.20 -21.25
N ASP A 469 12.32 -35.51 -21.14
CA ASP A 469 13.35 -36.09 -20.28
C ASP A 469 14.74 -36.15 -20.95
N SER A 470 15.75 -36.50 -20.16
CA SER A 470 17.14 -36.62 -20.64
C SER A 470 17.37 -37.65 -21.75
N THR A 471 16.40 -38.53 -22.03
CA THR A 471 16.46 -39.50 -23.14
C THR A 471 15.91 -38.94 -24.44
N GLY A 472 15.31 -37.75 -24.40
CA GLY A 472 14.60 -37.13 -25.52
C GLY A 472 13.14 -37.58 -25.64
N THR A 473 12.59 -38.23 -24.61
CA THR A 473 11.17 -38.63 -24.60
C THR A 473 10.32 -37.42 -24.23
N LEU A 474 9.44 -37.02 -25.14
CA LEU A 474 8.48 -35.94 -24.94
C LEU A 474 7.19 -36.46 -24.28
N SER A 475 6.62 -35.67 -23.38
CA SER A 475 5.33 -35.91 -22.75
C SER A 475 4.13 -35.77 -23.70
N ASN A 476 2.94 -36.04 -23.18
CA ASN A 476 1.71 -35.50 -23.75
C ASN A 476 1.77 -33.97 -23.75
N VAL A 477 1.04 -33.35 -24.70
CA VAL A 477 0.84 -31.90 -24.73
C VAL A 477 -0.37 -31.56 -23.88
N VAL A 478 -0.18 -30.71 -22.88
CA VAL A 478 -1.25 -30.22 -22.00
C VAL A 478 -1.66 -28.83 -22.46
N THR A 479 -2.92 -28.64 -22.84
CA THR A 479 -3.44 -27.35 -23.32
C THR A 479 -4.04 -26.56 -22.15
N TYR A 480 -3.87 -25.23 -22.14
CA TYR A 480 -4.47 -24.36 -21.11
C TYR A 480 -5.99 -24.44 -21.16
N SER A 481 -6.50 -24.23 -22.36
CA SER A 481 -7.86 -24.51 -22.75
C SER A 481 -7.87 -24.87 -24.25
N ASN A 482 -9.02 -25.30 -24.76
CA ASN A 482 -9.22 -25.49 -26.19
C ASN A 482 -9.81 -24.24 -26.89
N ASN A 483 -9.70 -23.06 -26.27
CA ASN A 483 -10.18 -21.78 -26.80
C ASN A 483 -9.02 -20.92 -27.36
N PRO A 484 -8.93 -20.73 -28.70
CA PRO A 484 -7.90 -19.89 -29.31
C PRO A 484 -7.94 -18.42 -28.87
N SER A 485 -9.07 -17.94 -28.33
CA SER A 485 -9.26 -16.53 -27.99
C SER A 485 -8.61 -16.13 -26.67
N ASP A 486 -8.18 -17.09 -25.84
CA ASP A 486 -7.64 -16.81 -24.50
C ASP A 486 -6.41 -15.90 -24.52
N ILE A 487 -5.56 -16.04 -25.56
CA ILE A 487 -4.35 -15.24 -25.73
C ILE A 487 -4.61 -13.89 -26.43
N VAL A 488 -5.86 -13.51 -26.68
CA VAL A 488 -6.24 -12.22 -27.27
C VAL A 488 -6.67 -11.28 -26.14
N GLN A 489 -5.69 -10.69 -25.46
CA GLN A 489 -5.88 -9.98 -24.19
C GLN A 489 -5.56 -8.48 -24.27
N THR A 490 -6.39 -7.63 -23.67
CA THR A 490 -6.08 -6.19 -23.52
C THR A 490 -4.98 -5.99 -22.47
N LEU A 491 -4.37 -4.79 -22.40
CA LEU A 491 -3.35 -4.51 -21.39
C LEU A 491 -3.84 -4.72 -19.94
N TYR A 492 -5.14 -4.52 -19.69
CA TYR A 492 -5.75 -4.63 -18.37
C TYR A 492 -6.41 -5.99 -18.11
N SER A 493 -6.28 -6.93 -19.04
CA SER A 493 -6.74 -8.30 -18.80
C SER A 493 -5.87 -8.94 -17.71
N PRO A 494 -6.46 -9.78 -16.84
CA PRO A 494 -5.66 -10.55 -15.89
C PRO A 494 -4.74 -11.51 -16.64
N TRP A 495 -3.59 -11.83 -16.05
CA TRP A 495 -2.73 -12.89 -16.55
C TRP A 495 -3.47 -14.24 -16.54
N LEU A 496 -3.28 -15.03 -17.59
CA LEU A 496 -3.74 -16.41 -17.62
C LEU A 496 -2.88 -17.21 -16.63
N VAL A 497 -3.52 -17.85 -15.67
CA VAL A 497 -2.86 -18.70 -14.68
C VAL A 497 -2.91 -20.14 -15.16
N PHE A 498 -1.76 -20.68 -15.59
CA PHE A 498 -1.69 -22.04 -16.10
C PHE A 498 -1.15 -22.99 -15.01
N ASP A 499 -2.09 -23.60 -14.31
CA ASP A 499 -1.87 -24.69 -13.38
C ASP A 499 -2.01 -26.04 -14.08
N ILE A 500 -0.94 -26.85 -14.06
CA ILE A 500 -0.88 -28.16 -14.70
C ILE A 500 -0.58 -29.24 -13.67
N ASP A 501 -1.45 -30.26 -13.60
CA ASP A 501 -1.14 -31.51 -12.90
C ASP A 501 -0.02 -32.25 -13.65
N ILE A 502 1.05 -32.62 -12.96
CA ILE A 502 2.17 -33.35 -13.55
C ILE A 502 1.71 -34.68 -14.17
N ALA A 503 0.64 -35.29 -13.65
CA ALA A 503 0.06 -36.51 -14.21
C ALA A 503 -0.47 -36.33 -15.65
N ASP A 504 -0.90 -35.12 -16.04
CA ASP A 504 -1.42 -34.84 -17.38
C ASP A 504 -0.36 -34.93 -18.48
N PHE A 505 0.92 -34.76 -18.13
CA PHE A 505 2.05 -35.02 -19.02
C PHE A 505 2.17 -36.51 -19.38
N GLY A 506 1.52 -37.40 -18.63
CA GLY A 506 1.45 -38.83 -18.88
C GLY A 506 2.69 -39.61 -18.43
N ALA A 507 2.53 -40.93 -18.32
CA ALA A 507 3.54 -41.82 -17.71
C ALA A 507 4.76 -42.15 -18.60
N SER A 508 4.85 -41.59 -19.82
CA SER A 508 5.93 -41.91 -20.76
C SER A 508 7.25 -41.18 -20.47
N VAL A 509 7.18 -40.04 -19.79
CA VAL A 509 8.36 -39.21 -19.47
C VAL A 509 8.94 -39.60 -18.11
N ASN A 510 10.26 -39.66 -17.98
CA ASN A 510 10.90 -39.91 -16.69
C ASN A 510 11.01 -38.62 -15.85
N LEU A 511 10.07 -38.43 -14.91
CA LEU A 511 10.02 -37.28 -14.00
C LEU A 511 11.27 -37.10 -13.12
N THR A 512 12.08 -38.14 -12.91
CA THR A 512 13.34 -38.02 -12.16
C THR A 512 14.47 -37.36 -12.93
N GLN A 513 14.30 -37.19 -14.25
CA GLN A 513 15.37 -36.80 -15.17
C GLN A 513 14.87 -35.79 -16.24
N ILE A 514 14.02 -34.84 -15.86
CA ILE A 514 13.51 -33.81 -16.76
C ILE A 514 14.65 -32.94 -17.29
N LYS A 515 14.66 -32.71 -18.60
CA LYS A 515 15.70 -31.97 -19.31
C LYS A 515 15.20 -30.69 -19.96
N LYS A 516 13.95 -30.65 -20.43
CA LYS A 516 13.35 -29.44 -21.00
C LYS A 516 11.90 -29.24 -20.57
N LEU A 517 11.51 -27.97 -20.50
CA LEU A 517 10.13 -27.49 -20.42
C LEU A 517 9.82 -26.69 -21.69
N HIS A 518 8.73 -27.04 -22.36
CA HIS A 518 8.23 -26.38 -23.56
C HIS A 518 6.94 -25.63 -23.21
N ILE A 519 6.88 -24.34 -23.54
CA ILE A 519 5.67 -23.51 -23.46
C ILE A 519 5.39 -22.99 -24.86
N GLY A 520 4.23 -23.36 -25.42
CA GLY A 520 3.99 -23.23 -26.85
C GLY A 520 2.65 -22.61 -27.20
N ILE A 521 2.62 -22.01 -28.40
CA ILE A 521 1.42 -21.55 -29.09
C ILE A 521 1.24 -22.34 -30.38
N GLY A 522 0.04 -22.86 -30.60
CA GLY A 522 -0.34 -23.67 -31.76
C GLY A 522 -0.72 -25.09 -31.38
N ASN A 523 -0.63 -25.99 -32.36
CA ASN A 523 -0.94 -27.40 -32.17
C ASN A 523 0.16 -28.26 -32.80
N ARG A 524 0.87 -29.04 -31.99
CA ARG A 524 1.97 -29.91 -32.45
C ARG A 524 1.51 -31.04 -33.38
N ILE A 525 0.25 -31.48 -33.26
CA ILE A 525 -0.31 -32.60 -34.02
C ILE A 525 -0.95 -32.11 -35.32
N ASN A 526 -1.76 -31.05 -35.23
CA ASN A 526 -2.52 -30.47 -36.33
C ASN A 526 -2.27 -28.95 -36.41
N PRO A 527 -1.11 -28.51 -36.95
CA PRO A 527 -0.75 -27.10 -36.93
C PRO A 527 -1.76 -26.23 -37.69
N ASN A 528 -2.19 -25.13 -37.06
CA ASN A 528 -3.08 -24.16 -37.67
C ASN A 528 -2.39 -23.36 -38.80
N THR A 529 -3.17 -22.85 -39.74
CA THR A 529 -2.66 -22.02 -40.84
C THR A 529 -2.72 -20.53 -40.50
N ASN A 530 -1.55 -19.91 -40.36
CA ASN A 530 -1.32 -18.45 -40.35
C ASN A 530 -1.87 -17.68 -39.14
N THR A 531 -1.43 -18.03 -37.93
CA THR A 531 -1.65 -17.23 -36.71
C THR A 531 -0.36 -16.49 -36.33
N SER A 532 -0.47 -15.33 -35.70
CA SER A 532 0.70 -14.58 -35.22
C SER A 532 0.36 -13.69 -34.03
N GLY A 533 1.37 -13.35 -33.25
CA GLY A 533 1.19 -12.49 -32.09
C GLY A 533 2.38 -12.50 -31.13
N VAL A 534 2.15 -11.99 -29.93
CA VAL A 534 3.11 -11.98 -28.83
C VAL A 534 2.42 -12.47 -27.57
N ILE A 535 3.06 -13.40 -26.86
CA ILE A 535 2.71 -13.74 -25.48
C ILE A 535 3.88 -13.40 -24.57
N HIS A 536 3.58 -13.03 -23.33
CA HIS A 536 4.54 -12.87 -22.24
C HIS A 536 4.37 -14.05 -21.30
N ILE A 537 5.47 -14.62 -20.83
CA ILE A 537 5.50 -15.74 -19.89
C ILE A 537 6.27 -15.28 -18.66
N ASP A 538 5.74 -15.57 -17.48
CA ASP A 538 6.34 -15.17 -16.21
C ASP A 538 6.16 -16.24 -15.13
N ASN A 539 6.92 -16.11 -14.04
CA ASN A 539 6.81 -16.88 -12.79
C ASN A 539 6.60 -18.39 -12.97
N ILE A 540 7.65 -19.11 -13.36
CA ILE A 540 7.59 -20.56 -13.55
C ILE A 540 8.03 -21.28 -12.27
N LYS A 541 7.11 -22.03 -11.67
CA LYS A 541 7.31 -22.70 -10.39
C LYS A 541 6.73 -24.13 -10.42
N LEU A 542 7.31 -25.01 -9.62
CA LEU A 542 6.75 -26.31 -9.30
C LEU A 542 6.19 -26.29 -7.88
N TYR A 543 5.08 -26.97 -7.67
CA TYR A 543 4.39 -26.99 -6.39
C TYR A 543 4.06 -28.42 -5.99
N PRO A 544 4.06 -28.74 -4.68
CA PRO A 544 3.28 -29.88 -4.21
C PRO A 544 1.77 -29.64 -4.41
N SER A 545 0.94 -30.61 -4.02
CA SER A 545 -0.50 -30.38 -3.91
C SER A 545 -0.75 -29.14 -3.05
N ARG A 546 -1.57 -28.22 -3.55
CA ARG A 546 -1.85 -26.92 -2.97
C ARG A 546 -3.32 -26.58 -3.11
N CYS A 547 -3.76 -25.70 -2.25
CA CYS A 547 -5.13 -25.24 -2.24
C CYS A 547 -5.33 -24.20 -3.34
N LEU A 548 -6.14 -24.54 -4.35
CA LEU A 548 -6.51 -23.63 -5.43
C LEU A 548 -8.02 -23.50 -5.46
N LYS A 549 -8.53 -22.32 -5.11
CA LYS A 549 -9.96 -22.02 -5.03
C LYS A 549 -10.74 -22.46 -6.28
N ASP A 550 -10.21 -22.16 -7.47
CA ASP A 550 -10.85 -22.49 -8.74
C ASP A 550 -10.86 -23.99 -9.06
N LYS A 551 -10.10 -24.79 -8.30
CA LYS A 551 -10.02 -26.26 -8.41
C LYS A 551 -10.67 -26.99 -7.23
N THR A 552 -11.02 -26.27 -6.17
CA THR A 552 -11.70 -26.79 -4.98
C THR A 552 -12.99 -26.02 -4.73
N PRO A 553 -13.97 -26.04 -5.66
CA PRO A 553 -15.13 -25.14 -5.63
C PRO A 553 -16.02 -25.31 -4.39
N ALA A 554 -16.00 -26.48 -3.74
CA ALA A 554 -16.71 -26.70 -2.47
C ALA A 554 -16.17 -25.84 -1.30
N ASP A 555 -14.90 -25.40 -1.39
CA ASP A 555 -14.24 -24.54 -0.41
C ASP A 555 -14.59 -23.07 -0.69
N LEU A 556 -15.76 -22.67 -0.20
CA LEU A 556 -16.28 -21.32 -0.40
C LEU A 556 -15.46 -20.27 0.34
N THR A 557 -14.81 -20.65 1.45
CA THR A 557 -14.00 -19.75 2.27
C THR A 557 -12.56 -19.60 1.78
N GLY A 558 -12.06 -20.54 0.98
CA GLY A 558 -10.68 -20.58 0.52
C GLY A 558 -9.69 -20.96 1.63
N ASP A 559 -10.15 -21.66 2.67
CA ASP A 559 -9.31 -22.11 3.79
C ASP A 559 -8.87 -23.58 3.69
N CYS A 560 -9.19 -24.20 2.55
CA CYS A 560 -8.78 -25.54 2.13
C CYS A 560 -9.45 -26.67 2.93
N LEU A 561 -10.36 -26.33 3.84
CA LEU A 561 -11.04 -27.26 4.72
C LEU A 561 -12.54 -27.11 4.57
N ILE A 562 -13.20 -28.10 3.97
CA ILE A 562 -14.67 -28.03 3.85
C ILE A 562 -15.30 -28.23 5.22
N ASN A 563 -15.84 -27.14 5.78
CA ASN A 563 -16.31 -27.15 7.15
C ASN A 563 -17.60 -26.33 7.32
N LEU A 564 -17.97 -26.08 8.59
CA LEU A 564 -19.20 -25.37 8.92
C LEU A 564 -19.24 -23.94 8.37
N ARG A 565 -18.09 -23.33 8.07
CA ARG A 565 -18.02 -21.99 7.48
C ARG A 565 -18.42 -22.02 6.01
N ASP A 566 -17.92 -22.96 5.22
CA ASP A 566 -18.32 -23.13 3.83
C ASP A 566 -19.81 -23.46 3.72
N PHE A 567 -20.30 -24.35 4.61
CA PHE A 567 -21.73 -24.61 4.67
C PHE A 567 -22.56 -23.38 5.06
N ALA A 568 -22.03 -22.46 5.87
CA ALA A 568 -22.73 -21.22 6.20
C ALA A 568 -22.85 -20.30 4.99
N ASP A 569 -21.79 -20.17 4.18
CA ASP A 569 -21.80 -19.40 2.93
C ASP A 569 -22.74 -20.04 1.91
N PHE A 570 -22.72 -21.36 1.77
CA PHE A 570 -23.68 -22.11 0.97
C PHE A 570 -25.13 -21.87 1.43
N ALA A 571 -25.37 -21.93 2.75
CA ALA A 571 -26.71 -21.73 3.30
C ALA A 571 -27.26 -20.32 3.09
N LEU A 572 -26.40 -19.29 2.96
CA LEU A 572 -26.80 -17.94 2.57
C LEU A 572 -27.24 -17.87 1.10
N ALA A 573 -26.73 -18.76 0.26
CA ALA A 573 -27.06 -18.87 -1.16
C ALA A 573 -28.15 -19.91 -1.46
N TRP A 574 -28.60 -20.67 -0.46
CA TRP A 574 -29.56 -21.76 -0.60
C TRP A 574 -30.87 -21.33 -1.29
N LEU A 575 -31.28 -22.10 -2.31
CA LEU A 575 -32.48 -21.86 -3.13
C LEU A 575 -32.46 -20.56 -3.93
N GLN A 576 -31.29 -19.93 -4.10
CA GLN A 576 -31.15 -18.94 -5.16
C GLN A 576 -31.37 -19.63 -6.51
N ASP A 577 -32.18 -19.02 -7.35
CA ASP A 577 -32.58 -19.55 -8.64
C ASP A 577 -32.60 -18.37 -9.62
N ALA A 578 -31.63 -18.39 -10.54
CA ALA A 578 -31.41 -17.37 -11.55
C ALA A 578 -32.13 -17.67 -12.87
N SER A 579 -33.14 -18.56 -12.88
CA SER A 579 -33.90 -18.88 -14.09
C SER A 579 -34.78 -17.70 -14.56
N PRO A 580 -34.67 -17.24 -15.82
CA PRO A 580 -35.43 -16.11 -16.33
C PRO A 580 -36.94 -16.42 -16.45
N VAL A 581 -37.78 -15.45 -16.07
CA VAL A 581 -39.24 -15.49 -16.24
C VAL A 581 -39.71 -14.16 -16.80
N ALA A 582 -40.55 -14.14 -17.83
CA ALA A 582 -41.04 -12.88 -18.39
C ALA A 582 -41.82 -12.05 -17.34
N PRO A 583 -41.68 -10.70 -17.32
CA PRO A 583 -42.50 -9.83 -16.48
C PRO A 583 -43.99 -10.15 -16.57
N HIS A 584 -44.63 -10.38 -15.43
CA HIS A 584 -46.03 -10.83 -15.39
C HIS A 584 -47.04 -9.71 -15.71
N LYS A 585 -46.61 -8.45 -15.65
CA LYS A 585 -47.34 -7.28 -16.17
C LYS A 585 -46.44 -6.51 -17.14
N ALA A 586 -47.07 -5.87 -18.12
CA ALA A 586 -46.38 -4.96 -19.03
C ALA A 586 -45.81 -3.73 -18.29
N ALA A 587 -44.74 -3.15 -18.83
CA ALA A 587 -44.25 -1.87 -18.38
C ALA A 587 -45.30 -0.77 -18.58
N VAL A 588 -45.19 0.29 -17.78
CA VAL A 588 -45.95 1.54 -17.91
C VAL A 588 -45.42 2.39 -19.06
N LEU A 589 -44.11 2.29 -19.31
CA LEU A 589 -43.37 3.05 -20.30
C LEU A 589 -42.20 2.20 -20.83
N LYS A 590 -41.98 2.18 -22.15
CA LYS A 590 -40.78 1.58 -22.75
C LYS A 590 -40.23 2.45 -23.88
N TYR A 591 -38.98 2.88 -23.74
CA TYR A 591 -38.20 3.50 -24.80
C TYR A 591 -37.14 2.50 -25.27
N ASP A 592 -37.34 1.89 -26.43
CA ASP A 592 -36.40 0.94 -27.06
C ASP A 592 -35.37 1.62 -27.96
N PHE A 593 -35.54 2.91 -28.25
CA PHE A 593 -34.63 3.71 -29.08
C PHE A 593 -34.49 3.23 -30.54
N GLU A 594 -35.42 2.43 -31.04
CA GLU A 594 -35.37 1.88 -32.40
C GLU A 594 -36.01 2.81 -33.46
N ASP A 595 -36.89 3.75 -33.06
CA ASP A 595 -37.50 4.72 -33.97
C ASP A 595 -36.65 6.00 -34.13
N THR A 596 -35.83 6.02 -35.19
CA THR A 596 -34.99 7.18 -35.52
C THR A 596 -35.68 8.21 -36.43
N SER A 597 -37.00 8.13 -36.63
CA SER A 597 -37.72 8.99 -37.59
C SER A 597 -37.83 10.44 -37.12
N ASN A 598 -37.92 10.67 -35.80
CA ASN A 598 -37.92 11.99 -35.19
C ASN A 598 -36.80 12.09 -34.14
N PRO A 599 -35.72 12.85 -34.40
CA PRO A 599 -34.57 12.93 -33.50
C PRO A 599 -34.85 13.69 -32.19
N TYR A 600 -36.06 14.25 -32.02
CA TYR A 600 -36.48 14.99 -30.83
C TYR A 600 -37.44 14.19 -29.93
N THR A 601 -37.71 12.93 -30.26
CA THR A 601 -38.69 12.11 -29.56
C THR A 601 -38.11 10.75 -29.20
N ALA A 602 -38.27 10.36 -27.94
CA ALA A 602 -38.12 8.98 -27.50
C ALA A 602 -39.52 8.34 -27.52
N VAL A 603 -39.76 7.42 -28.45
CA VAL A 603 -41.09 6.85 -28.67
C VAL A 603 -41.41 5.82 -27.59
N ASP A 604 -42.58 5.96 -26.96
CA ASP A 604 -43.11 4.95 -26.04
C ASP A 604 -43.73 3.80 -26.86
N VAL A 605 -42.94 2.75 -27.11
CA VAL A 605 -43.33 1.68 -28.06
C VAL A 605 -44.48 0.79 -27.58
N ILE A 606 -44.87 0.91 -26.32
CA ILE A 606 -45.99 0.16 -25.71
C ILE A 606 -47.20 1.03 -25.38
N GLY A 607 -47.09 2.35 -25.53
CA GLY A 607 -48.07 3.30 -24.99
C GLY A 607 -48.16 4.60 -25.76
N SER A 608 -48.30 5.70 -25.02
CA SER A 608 -48.47 7.04 -25.59
C SER A 608 -47.73 8.12 -24.80
N PHE A 609 -46.78 7.73 -23.95
CA PHE A 609 -46.00 8.62 -23.11
C PHE A 609 -44.65 8.97 -23.76
N ASP A 610 -44.70 9.43 -25.01
CA ASP A 610 -43.51 9.81 -25.76
C ASP A 610 -42.68 10.86 -25.00
N GLY A 611 -41.39 10.57 -24.85
CA GLY A 611 -40.41 11.44 -24.21
C GLY A 611 -39.94 12.53 -25.17
N THR A 612 -39.65 13.72 -24.64
CA THR A 612 -39.04 14.81 -25.43
C THR A 612 -37.53 14.80 -25.22
N ILE A 613 -36.76 14.67 -26.30
CA ILE A 613 -35.29 14.76 -26.28
C ILE A 613 -34.92 16.25 -26.35
N GLU A 614 -34.29 16.77 -25.31
CA GLU A 614 -33.88 18.18 -25.21
C GLU A 614 -32.34 18.26 -25.14
N GLY A 615 -31.75 19.34 -25.69
CA GLY A 615 -30.31 19.63 -25.55
C GLY A 615 -29.67 20.59 -26.55
N ALA A 616 -28.47 21.08 -26.26
CA ALA A 616 -27.80 22.12 -27.05
C ALA A 616 -27.26 21.62 -28.41
N ASP A 617 -26.94 20.32 -28.53
CA ASP A 617 -26.17 19.77 -29.64
C ASP A 617 -26.98 18.88 -30.60
N LEU A 618 -28.30 19.15 -30.73
CA LEU A 618 -29.29 18.29 -31.44
C LEU A 618 -28.98 17.97 -32.93
N TYR A 619 -27.85 18.45 -33.45
CA TYR A 619 -27.45 18.39 -34.86
C TYR A 619 -26.46 17.27 -35.23
N ASN A 620 -25.83 16.58 -34.26
CA ASN A 620 -24.74 15.62 -34.55
C ASN A 620 -25.14 14.14 -34.65
N GLY A 621 -26.42 13.78 -34.45
CA GLY A 621 -26.90 12.40 -34.51
C GLY A 621 -26.56 11.63 -33.23
N TYR A 622 -27.60 11.16 -32.53
CA TYR A 622 -27.46 10.49 -31.22
C TYR A 622 -27.83 9.02 -31.24
N TYR A 623 -28.43 8.56 -32.33
CA TYR A 623 -28.67 7.15 -32.54
C TYR A 623 -27.45 6.57 -33.24
N GLU A 624 -26.77 5.64 -32.57
CA GLU A 624 -25.60 4.96 -33.09
C GLU A 624 -25.80 3.44 -33.09
N THR A 625 -24.93 2.73 -33.81
CA THR A 625 -24.86 1.26 -33.83
C THR A 625 -23.48 0.81 -33.38
N ARG A 626 -23.43 -0.13 -32.42
CA ARG A 626 -22.25 -0.79 -31.82
C ARG A 626 -22.62 -2.23 -31.55
N ASP A 627 -21.61 -3.11 -31.61
CA ASP A 627 -21.67 -4.45 -31.05
C ASP A 627 -22.91 -5.26 -31.48
N ASN A 628 -23.32 -5.11 -32.74
CA ASN A 628 -24.47 -5.79 -33.35
C ASN A 628 -25.85 -5.52 -32.70
N ARG A 629 -25.98 -4.48 -31.85
CA ARG A 629 -27.29 -3.96 -31.43
C ARG A 629 -27.76 -2.85 -32.38
N ASN A 630 -29.06 -2.81 -32.65
CA ASN A 630 -29.65 -1.76 -33.46
C ASN A 630 -29.97 -0.56 -32.53
N ALA A 631 -29.66 0.65 -33.02
CA ALA A 631 -30.00 1.97 -32.49
C ALA A 631 -30.13 2.15 -30.97
N TYR A 632 -29.17 2.85 -30.35
CA TYR A 632 -29.24 3.29 -28.94
C TYR A 632 -28.90 4.80 -28.83
N LEU A 633 -29.31 5.45 -27.74
CA LEU A 633 -29.14 6.91 -27.56
C LEU A 633 -27.81 7.27 -26.87
N PHE A 634 -26.95 8.05 -27.55
CA PHE A 634 -25.73 8.63 -26.97
C PHE A 634 -26.03 9.88 -26.14
N LEU A 635 -25.54 9.85 -24.90
CA LEU A 635 -25.59 10.94 -23.94
C LEU A 635 -24.12 11.34 -23.69
N GLY A 636 -23.69 12.41 -24.35
CA GLY A 636 -22.27 12.71 -24.56
C GLY A 636 -21.67 13.80 -23.66
N LEU A 637 -20.37 14.02 -23.90
CA LEU A 637 -19.43 14.91 -23.22
C LEU A 637 -19.96 16.26 -22.71
N TYR A 638 -20.83 16.93 -23.48
CA TYR A 638 -21.30 18.29 -23.19
C TYR A 638 -22.52 18.37 -22.27
N GLY A 639 -22.93 17.28 -21.61
CA GLY A 639 -23.85 17.39 -20.48
C GLY A 639 -25.29 17.82 -20.82
N ASP A 640 -25.58 18.08 -22.09
CA ASP A 640 -26.74 18.88 -22.46
C ASP A 640 -27.89 18.05 -23.03
N ILE A 641 -27.80 16.72 -23.13
CA ILE A 641 -28.87 15.88 -23.72
C ILE A 641 -29.54 15.04 -22.64
N GLY A 642 -30.87 15.04 -22.64
CA GLY A 642 -31.67 14.21 -21.78
C GLY A 642 -33.06 13.99 -22.34
N ILE A 643 -33.73 12.95 -21.84
CA ILE A 643 -35.11 12.65 -22.22
C ILE A 643 -36.02 13.13 -21.10
N LYS A 644 -36.87 14.10 -21.40
CA LYS A 644 -37.92 14.54 -20.50
C LYS A 644 -39.13 13.62 -20.63
N ILE A 645 -39.47 12.92 -19.56
CA ILE A 645 -40.65 12.05 -19.49
C ILE A 645 -41.88 12.90 -19.13
N PRO A 646 -43.02 12.73 -19.84
CA PRO A 646 -44.27 13.38 -19.46
C PRO A 646 -44.73 12.92 -18.07
N SER A 647 -45.13 13.87 -17.20
CA SER A 647 -45.53 13.59 -15.81
C SER A 647 -46.70 12.60 -15.69
N GLU A 648 -47.53 12.52 -16.73
CA GLU A 648 -48.69 11.63 -16.84
C GLU A 648 -48.29 10.15 -16.81
N ALA A 649 -47.06 9.80 -17.21
CA ALA A 649 -46.53 8.44 -17.14
C ALA A 649 -46.47 7.90 -15.71
N PHE A 650 -46.43 8.78 -14.70
CA PHE A 650 -46.34 8.39 -13.29
C PHE A 650 -47.71 8.28 -12.61
N ALA A 651 -48.81 8.57 -13.31
CA ALA A 651 -50.15 8.64 -12.72
C ALA A 651 -50.70 7.30 -12.22
N SER A 652 -50.24 6.18 -12.77
CA SER A 652 -50.64 4.82 -12.36
C SER A 652 -49.80 4.24 -11.23
N LEU A 653 -48.67 4.87 -10.87
CA LEU A 653 -47.78 4.36 -9.83
C LEU A 653 -48.33 4.73 -8.44
N GLU A 654 -48.49 3.73 -7.58
CA GLU A 654 -48.96 3.92 -6.21
C GLU A 654 -47.78 3.94 -5.23
N ASP A 655 -47.21 2.78 -4.89
CA ASP A 655 -46.19 2.63 -3.85
C ASP A 655 -45.01 1.74 -4.26
N GLN A 656 -44.97 1.29 -5.51
CA GLN A 656 -43.90 0.46 -6.04
C GLN A 656 -43.42 0.97 -7.41
N ILE A 657 -42.14 0.78 -7.69
CA ILE A 657 -41.54 1.07 -8.98
C ILE A 657 -40.36 0.15 -9.26
N THR A 658 -40.23 -0.27 -10.52
CA THR A 658 -38.97 -0.77 -11.06
C THR A 658 -38.57 0.07 -12.27
N ILE A 659 -37.32 0.50 -12.32
CA ILE A 659 -36.72 1.19 -13.47
C ILE A 659 -35.63 0.28 -14.04
N SER A 660 -35.75 -0.11 -15.30
CA SER A 660 -34.80 -0.98 -16.00
C SER A 660 -34.17 -0.21 -17.16
N LEU A 661 -32.88 -0.42 -17.42
CA LEU A 661 -32.22 0.08 -18.63
C LEU A 661 -30.94 -0.71 -18.96
N TRP A 662 -30.53 -0.65 -20.21
CA TRP A 662 -29.18 -0.97 -20.62
C TRP A 662 -28.32 0.29 -20.68
N ALA A 663 -27.09 0.18 -20.19
CA ALA A 663 -26.14 1.28 -20.19
C ALA A 663 -24.75 0.81 -20.66
N TYR A 664 -24.17 1.54 -21.61
CA TYR A 664 -22.77 1.41 -22.01
C TYR A 664 -22.06 2.69 -21.57
N GLY A 665 -21.09 2.59 -20.67
CA GLY A 665 -20.35 3.77 -20.22
C GLY A 665 -19.08 4.03 -21.05
N ASP A 666 -18.81 5.29 -21.39
CA ASP A 666 -17.64 5.67 -22.17
C ASP A 666 -16.33 5.56 -21.35
N PRO A 667 -15.36 4.69 -21.75
CA PRO A 667 -14.10 4.49 -21.02
C PRO A 667 -13.22 5.72 -20.94
N GLU A 668 -13.40 6.68 -21.84
CA GLU A 668 -12.61 7.90 -21.85
C GLU A 668 -13.18 8.95 -20.89
N GLN A 669 -14.42 8.78 -20.41
CA GLN A 669 -15.16 9.79 -19.64
C GLN A 669 -15.56 9.35 -18.24
N LEU A 670 -15.76 8.06 -18.02
CA LEU A 670 -16.11 7.48 -16.73
C LEU A 670 -14.86 6.93 -16.03
N PRO A 671 -14.78 7.00 -14.68
CA PRO A 671 -15.83 7.39 -13.76
C PRO A 671 -15.89 8.91 -13.49
N ARG A 672 -17.10 9.47 -13.49
CA ARG A 672 -17.42 10.82 -12.98
C ARG A 672 -18.84 10.82 -12.42
N HIS A 673 -19.30 11.92 -11.82
CA HIS A 673 -20.67 11.98 -11.29
C HIS A 673 -21.69 12.19 -12.42
N THR A 674 -22.53 11.18 -12.68
CA THR A 674 -23.57 11.23 -13.72
C THR A 674 -24.94 10.81 -13.19
N TYR A 675 -26.02 11.20 -13.87
CA TYR A 675 -27.37 10.70 -13.61
C TYR A 675 -27.84 9.80 -14.74
N ALA A 676 -28.21 8.56 -14.40
CA ALA A 676 -28.93 7.68 -15.33
C ALA A 676 -30.40 8.10 -15.46
N PHE A 677 -31.01 8.50 -14.34
CA PHE A 677 -32.31 9.16 -14.31
C PHE A 677 -32.45 9.98 -13.03
N LYS A 678 -33.39 10.93 -13.06
CA LYS A 678 -33.75 11.75 -11.91
C LYS A 678 -35.19 12.23 -11.97
N PHE A 679 -35.96 11.92 -10.94
CA PHE A 679 -37.37 12.28 -10.79
C PHE A 679 -37.53 13.18 -9.56
N VAL A 680 -38.17 14.34 -9.72
CA VAL A 680 -38.31 15.36 -8.67
C VAL A 680 -39.77 15.61 -8.36
N ALA A 681 -40.11 15.71 -7.07
CA ALA A 681 -41.46 15.94 -6.59
C ALA A 681 -41.50 16.75 -5.29
N GLY A 682 -41.91 18.02 -5.35
CA GLY A 682 -42.19 18.85 -4.17
C GLY A 682 -41.03 18.98 -3.18
N GLY A 683 -39.77 18.87 -3.65
CA GLY A 683 -38.56 18.89 -2.82
C GLY A 683 -37.93 17.51 -2.54
N ASN A 684 -38.61 16.41 -2.88
CA ASN A 684 -38.05 15.06 -2.85
C ASN A 684 -37.44 14.69 -4.21
N THR A 685 -36.47 13.78 -4.22
CA THR A 685 -35.84 13.31 -5.47
C THR A 685 -35.54 11.82 -5.42
N LEU A 686 -36.02 11.07 -6.41
CA LEU A 686 -35.58 9.70 -6.69
C LEU A 686 -34.60 9.72 -7.85
N PHE A 687 -33.40 9.18 -7.69
CA PHE A 687 -32.41 9.18 -8.75
C PHE A 687 -31.46 7.99 -8.67
N SER A 688 -30.80 7.71 -9.80
CA SER A 688 -29.66 6.82 -9.87
C SER A 688 -28.46 7.50 -10.52
N THR A 689 -27.27 7.21 -10.00
CA THR A 689 -25.99 7.56 -10.64
C THR A 689 -25.32 6.31 -11.19
N LEU A 690 -24.83 6.39 -12.44
CA LEU A 690 -24.17 5.30 -13.15
C LEU A 690 -22.87 5.81 -13.81
N PRO A 691 -21.72 5.78 -13.14
CA PRO A 691 -21.51 5.77 -11.69
C PRO A 691 -21.51 7.22 -11.12
N SER A 692 -21.28 7.35 -9.82
CA SER A 692 -20.82 8.56 -9.14
C SER A 692 -19.38 8.35 -8.68
N SER A 693 -18.42 8.81 -9.49
CA SER A 693 -16.98 8.70 -9.16
C SER A 693 -16.50 7.27 -8.85
N GLY A 694 -17.10 6.26 -9.49
CA GLY A 694 -16.74 4.84 -9.34
C GLY A 694 -17.72 4.03 -8.50
N GLU A 695 -18.70 4.67 -7.85
CA GLU A 695 -19.74 4.02 -7.05
C GLU A 695 -21.09 4.06 -7.77
N TYR A 696 -21.98 3.10 -7.52
CA TYR A 696 -23.37 3.20 -7.96
C TYR A 696 -24.24 3.63 -6.81
N VAL A 697 -24.98 4.72 -7.01
CA VAL A 697 -25.84 5.28 -5.99
C VAL A 697 -27.28 5.26 -6.49
N TYR A 698 -28.15 4.52 -5.81
CA TYR A 698 -29.60 4.64 -5.95
C TYR A 698 -30.15 5.30 -4.70
N ASN A 699 -30.79 6.46 -4.85
CA ASN A 699 -31.05 7.34 -3.72
C ASN A 699 -32.43 8.00 -3.80
N LEU A 700 -33.07 8.10 -2.63
CA LEU A 700 -34.24 8.93 -2.39
C LEU A 700 -33.91 10.04 -1.38
N MET A 701 -33.74 11.28 -1.86
CA MET A 701 -33.50 12.46 -1.02
C MET A 701 -34.81 13.13 -0.59
N GLY A 702 -34.84 13.66 0.64
CA GLY A 702 -35.93 14.48 1.18
C GLY A 702 -36.89 13.76 2.15
N LEU A 703 -37.07 12.44 2.00
CA LEU A 703 -37.84 11.58 2.90
C LEU A 703 -36.90 10.78 3.81
N GLY A 704 -36.11 11.45 4.65
CA GLY A 704 -35.15 10.78 5.56
C GLY A 704 -33.80 10.37 4.94
N SER A 705 -33.58 10.65 3.65
CA SER A 705 -32.40 10.26 2.85
C SER A 705 -32.12 8.76 2.89
N ASP A 706 -32.68 8.04 1.91
CA ASP A 706 -32.40 6.63 1.73
C ASP A 706 -31.31 6.45 0.67
N ASP A 707 -30.07 6.30 1.13
CA ASP A 707 -28.92 6.02 0.26
C ASP A 707 -28.73 4.49 0.15
N LEU A 708 -28.68 3.95 -1.07
CA LEU A 708 -28.22 2.59 -1.35
C LEU A 708 -27.02 2.69 -2.29
N ILE A 709 -25.87 2.22 -1.82
CA ILE A 709 -24.58 2.34 -2.52
C ILE A 709 -24.04 0.94 -2.82
N TYR A 710 -23.60 0.73 -4.06
CA TYR A 710 -22.88 -0.46 -4.49
C TYR A 710 -21.48 -0.06 -5.01
N HIS A 711 -20.44 -0.71 -4.49
CA HIS A 711 -19.05 -0.50 -4.89
C HIS A 711 -18.60 -1.67 -5.79
N PRO A 712 -18.48 -1.48 -7.12
CA PRO A 712 -18.03 -2.54 -8.01
C PRO A 712 -16.53 -2.82 -7.82
N ALA A 713 -16.12 -4.09 -7.95
CA ALA A 713 -14.72 -4.50 -7.85
C ALA A 713 -13.88 -4.16 -9.11
N SER A 714 -14.52 -3.80 -10.22
CA SER A 714 -13.85 -3.55 -11.50
C SER A 714 -14.54 -2.44 -12.30
N SER A 715 -13.76 -1.71 -13.10
CA SER A 715 -14.23 -0.65 -13.98
C SER A 715 -15.15 -1.16 -15.09
N THR A 716 -15.05 -2.44 -15.45
CA THR A 716 -15.94 -3.09 -16.43
C THR A 716 -17.40 -3.07 -16.00
N ALA A 717 -17.70 -2.81 -14.71
CA ALA A 717 -19.05 -2.60 -14.27
C ALA A 717 -19.69 -1.33 -14.90
N TYR A 718 -18.91 -0.25 -15.04
CA TYR A 718 -19.44 1.05 -15.49
C TYR A 718 -18.93 1.48 -16.86
N THR A 719 -17.98 0.76 -17.47
CA THR A 719 -17.44 1.18 -18.76
C THR A 719 -16.95 0.04 -19.65
N GLY A 720 -16.89 0.29 -20.96
CA GLY A 720 -16.27 -0.60 -21.94
C GLY A 720 -17.14 -1.76 -22.42
N GLN A 721 -18.30 -1.98 -21.80
CA GLN A 721 -19.27 -3.00 -22.17
C GLN A 721 -20.71 -2.57 -21.82
N TRP A 722 -21.68 -3.21 -22.46
CA TRP A 722 -23.09 -3.07 -22.12
C TRP A 722 -23.41 -3.77 -20.82
N VAL A 723 -24.07 -3.07 -19.91
CA VAL A 723 -24.52 -3.60 -18.62
C VAL A 723 -26.00 -3.29 -18.44
N HIS A 724 -26.77 -4.31 -18.06
CA HIS A 724 -28.18 -4.14 -17.71
C HIS A 724 -28.28 -3.72 -16.23
N TRP A 725 -29.07 -2.69 -15.96
CA TRP A 725 -29.32 -2.16 -14.63
C TRP A 725 -30.81 -2.15 -14.33
N ALA A 726 -31.18 -2.61 -13.13
CA ALA A 726 -32.53 -2.40 -12.62
C ALA A 726 -32.51 -1.85 -11.19
N PHE A 727 -33.41 -0.89 -10.93
CA PHE A 727 -33.56 -0.20 -9.65
C PHE A 727 -34.97 -0.41 -9.14
N VAL A 728 -35.09 -1.06 -7.99
CA VAL A 728 -36.37 -1.48 -7.42
C VAL A 728 -36.64 -0.71 -6.14
N ARG A 729 -37.87 -0.19 -5.99
CA ARG A 729 -38.33 0.45 -4.76
C ARG A 729 -39.75 0.03 -4.40
N ASP A 730 -39.92 -0.42 -3.16
CA ASP A 730 -41.20 -0.63 -2.49
C ASP A 730 -41.31 0.33 -1.29
N PHE A 731 -42.14 1.36 -1.44
CA PHE A 731 -42.37 2.38 -0.40
C PHE A 731 -43.19 1.85 0.77
N GLY A 732 -44.06 0.85 0.55
CA GLY A 732 -44.88 0.23 1.59
C GLY A 732 -44.08 -0.73 2.46
N ALA A 733 -43.15 -1.48 1.87
CA ALA A 733 -42.31 -2.45 2.56
C ALA A 733 -40.98 -1.88 3.06
N GLY A 734 -40.61 -0.65 2.70
CA GLY A 734 -39.32 -0.06 3.04
C GLY A 734 -38.14 -0.75 2.34
N LYS A 735 -38.37 -1.36 1.17
CA LYS A 735 -37.35 -2.11 0.43
C LYS A 735 -36.83 -1.33 -0.76
N MET A 736 -35.52 -1.38 -0.98
CA MET A 736 -34.92 -0.97 -2.24
C MET A 736 -33.72 -1.83 -2.60
N SER A 737 -33.52 -2.03 -3.91
CA SER A 737 -32.49 -2.92 -4.45
C SER A 737 -31.90 -2.36 -5.75
N ILE A 738 -30.64 -2.71 -6.00
CA ILE A 738 -29.91 -2.47 -7.26
C ILE A 738 -29.57 -3.83 -7.84
N PHE A 739 -29.87 -4.02 -9.13
CA PHE A 739 -29.52 -5.22 -9.88
C PHE A 739 -28.57 -4.87 -11.01
N ARG A 740 -27.55 -5.71 -11.20
CA ARG A 740 -26.60 -5.65 -12.32
C ARG A 740 -26.67 -6.96 -13.10
N ASN A 741 -26.92 -6.85 -14.40
CA ASN A 741 -27.08 -8.00 -15.30
C ASN A 741 -28.08 -9.05 -14.78
N GLY A 742 -29.09 -8.65 -14.00
CA GLY A 742 -30.08 -9.57 -13.43
C GLY A 742 -29.78 -10.06 -12.01
N ILE A 743 -28.59 -9.81 -11.44
CA ILE A 743 -28.24 -10.22 -10.07
C ILE A 743 -28.39 -9.05 -9.10
N GLU A 744 -28.97 -9.30 -7.92
CA GLU A 744 -29.05 -8.30 -6.85
C GLU A 744 -27.64 -8.02 -6.29
N VAL A 745 -27.14 -6.79 -6.47
CA VAL A 745 -25.80 -6.39 -6.03
C VAL A 745 -25.80 -5.51 -4.78
N ALA A 746 -26.95 -4.94 -4.44
CA ALA A 746 -27.17 -4.22 -3.19
C ALA A 746 -28.66 -4.17 -2.87
N SER A 747 -29.01 -4.32 -1.59
CA SER A 747 -30.38 -4.17 -1.12
C SER A 747 -30.44 -3.69 0.34
N LYS A 748 -31.57 -3.09 0.71
CA LYS A 748 -31.93 -2.81 2.11
C LYS A 748 -33.43 -2.93 2.33
N SER A 749 -33.83 -3.20 3.58
CA SER A 749 -35.22 -3.46 3.98
C SER A 749 -35.74 -2.57 5.11
N ASP A 750 -34.95 -1.57 5.50
CA ASP A 750 -35.21 -0.60 6.56
C ASP A 750 -35.35 0.82 6.02
N ALA A 751 -35.56 0.96 4.71
CA ALA A 751 -35.69 2.25 4.07
C ALA A 751 -37.02 2.94 4.46
N SER A 752 -37.08 4.25 4.30
CA SER A 752 -38.21 5.08 4.74
C SER A 752 -39.55 4.62 4.15
N ILE A 753 -40.45 4.17 5.03
CA ILE A 753 -41.82 3.75 4.72
C ILE A 753 -42.73 4.99 4.64
N GLY A 754 -43.54 5.16 3.59
CA GLY A 754 -44.48 6.30 3.48
C GLY A 754 -44.78 6.81 2.06
N THR A 755 -45.45 7.96 1.95
CA THR A 755 -46.04 8.51 0.71
C THR A 755 -45.03 8.57 -0.44
N SER A 756 -45.33 7.82 -1.51
CA SER A 756 -44.57 7.84 -2.75
C SER A 756 -44.50 9.24 -3.38
N ILE A 757 -43.52 9.45 -4.25
CA ILE A 757 -43.32 10.74 -4.92
C ILE A 757 -44.20 10.93 -6.17
N PHE A 758 -44.86 9.86 -6.64
CA PHE A 758 -45.43 9.76 -7.98
C PHE A 758 -46.60 10.71 -8.24
N SER A 759 -47.45 10.96 -7.22
CA SER A 759 -48.59 11.87 -7.36
C SER A 759 -48.22 13.36 -7.52
N SER A 760 -46.93 13.69 -7.40
CA SER A 760 -46.43 15.06 -7.32
C SER A 760 -45.14 15.28 -8.14
N ILE A 761 -44.91 14.46 -9.18
CA ILE A 761 -43.74 14.63 -10.06
C ILE A 761 -43.79 15.99 -10.75
N ASP A 762 -42.84 16.86 -10.41
CA ASP A 762 -42.64 18.17 -11.03
C ASP A 762 -41.91 18.02 -12.38
N TYR A 763 -40.91 17.15 -12.42
CA TYR A 763 -40.20 16.78 -13.64
C TYR A 763 -39.49 15.42 -13.50
N ALA A 764 -39.29 14.74 -14.62
CA ALA A 764 -38.61 13.45 -14.71
C ALA A 764 -37.70 13.41 -15.94
N TRP A 765 -36.44 13.01 -15.72
CA TRP A 765 -35.43 12.95 -16.76
C TRP A 765 -34.71 11.60 -16.79
N VAL A 766 -34.39 11.13 -17.99
CA VAL A 766 -33.42 10.05 -18.25
C VAL A 766 -32.16 10.68 -18.83
N GLY A 767 -31.01 10.22 -18.38
CA GLY A 767 -29.71 10.63 -18.90
C GLY A 767 -29.21 11.99 -18.43
N ALA A 768 -30.01 12.77 -17.70
CA ALA A 768 -29.67 14.12 -17.26
C ALA A 768 -30.29 14.48 -15.90
N ARG A 769 -29.71 15.48 -15.22
CA ARG A 769 -30.20 15.99 -13.93
C ARG A 769 -31.41 16.91 -14.05
N GLU A 770 -31.34 17.87 -14.97
CA GLU A 770 -32.35 18.87 -15.35
C GLU A 770 -31.73 19.79 -16.43
N LEU A 771 -32.33 19.91 -17.62
CA LEU A 771 -31.88 20.88 -18.64
C LEU A 771 -32.63 22.21 -18.49
N VAL A 772 -32.32 22.97 -17.43
CA VAL A 772 -32.69 24.41 -17.40
C VAL A 772 -31.50 25.16 -17.97
N GLY A 773 -31.72 26.13 -18.86
CA GLY A 773 -30.71 26.90 -19.62
C GLY A 773 -29.70 27.73 -18.81
N ASP A 774 -29.14 27.16 -17.76
CA ASP A 774 -28.08 27.63 -16.90
C ASP A 774 -26.78 26.90 -17.28
N VAL A 775 -26.13 27.41 -18.33
CA VAL A 775 -24.82 27.00 -18.87
C VAL A 775 -23.65 27.16 -17.88
N THR A 776 -23.91 27.39 -16.59
CA THR A 776 -22.88 27.61 -15.56
C THR A 776 -22.70 26.44 -14.59
N LYS A 777 -23.46 25.35 -14.74
CA LYS A 777 -23.30 24.13 -13.94
C LYS A 777 -22.64 23.03 -14.76
N PRO A 778 -21.43 22.55 -14.40
CA PRO A 778 -20.75 21.50 -15.15
C PRO A 778 -21.50 20.15 -15.05
N ASP A 779 -21.87 19.62 -16.22
CA ASP A 779 -21.85 18.22 -16.68
C ASP A 779 -22.21 17.13 -15.66
N THR A 780 -23.50 16.90 -15.38
CA THR A 780 -23.97 15.71 -14.63
C THR A 780 -24.80 14.73 -15.46
N SER A 781 -24.81 14.86 -16.77
CA SER A 781 -25.53 13.91 -17.64
C SER A 781 -24.74 12.60 -17.79
N TYR A 782 -25.46 11.51 -18.07
CA TYR A 782 -24.85 10.22 -18.36
C TYR A 782 -23.87 10.35 -19.52
N CYS A 783 -22.75 9.62 -19.45
CA CYS A 783 -21.64 9.70 -20.40
C CYS A 783 -21.43 8.33 -21.03
N GLY A 784 -22.09 8.14 -22.17
CA GLY A 784 -22.18 6.87 -22.83
C GLY A 784 -23.54 6.68 -23.48
N TRP A 785 -23.96 5.45 -23.67
CA TRP A 785 -25.18 5.10 -24.38
C TRP A 785 -26.19 4.43 -23.45
N ILE A 786 -27.47 4.78 -23.62
CA ILE A 786 -28.60 4.13 -22.95
C ILE A 786 -29.48 3.46 -23.99
N ASP A 787 -29.99 2.29 -23.62
CA ASP A 787 -30.90 1.50 -24.43
C ASP A 787 -32.00 0.87 -23.55
N ASP A 788 -33.13 0.47 -24.14
CA ASP A 788 -34.20 -0.31 -23.49
C ASP A 788 -34.62 0.24 -22.10
N PHE A 789 -34.96 1.53 -22.03
CA PHE A 789 -35.39 2.17 -20.78
C PHE A 789 -36.86 1.86 -20.48
N GLU A 790 -37.13 1.23 -19.34
CA GLU A 790 -38.45 0.72 -18.95
C GLU A 790 -38.84 1.13 -17.52
N ILE A 791 -40.12 1.47 -17.32
CA ILE A 791 -40.70 1.72 -15.99
C ILE A 791 -41.86 0.74 -15.73
N TYR A 792 -41.84 0.08 -14.58
CA TYR A 792 -42.92 -0.79 -14.10
C TYR A 792 -43.57 -0.23 -12.83
N ASP A 793 -44.87 -0.46 -12.66
CA ASP A 793 -45.67 -0.01 -11.51
C ASP A 793 -45.65 -0.99 -10.31
N TYR A 794 -44.71 -1.93 -10.32
CA TYR A 794 -44.51 -2.92 -9.26
C TYR A 794 -43.03 -3.27 -9.13
N THR A 795 -42.67 -3.96 -8.05
CA THR A 795 -41.32 -4.52 -7.89
C THR A 795 -41.17 -5.79 -8.71
N LEU A 796 -40.32 -5.76 -9.75
CA LEU A 796 -39.95 -6.97 -10.48
C LEU A 796 -39.19 -7.92 -9.56
N SER A 797 -39.46 -9.21 -9.71
CA SER A 797 -38.65 -10.27 -9.12
C SER A 797 -37.31 -10.38 -9.85
N GLN A 798 -36.30 -10.93 -9.19
CA GLN A 798 -34.98 -11.16 -9.80
C GLN A 798 -35.09 -11.94 -11.13
N LYS A 799 -35.95 -12.96 -11.19
CA LYS A 799 -36.21 -13.75 -12.41
C LYS A 799 -36.74 -12.92 -13.58
N GLU A 800 -37.58 -11.93 -13.29
CA GLU A 800 -38.09 -10.98 -14.29
C GLU A 800 -37.01 -10.02 -14.74
N ILE A 801 -36.12 -9.60 -13.83
CA ILE A 801 -34.98 -8.74 -14.16
C ILE A 801 -33.94 -9.51 -15.00
N ILE A 802 -33.69 -10.80 -14.72
CA ILE A 802 -32.82 -11.67 -15.53
C ILE A 802 -33.41 -11.84 -16.94
N TYR A 803 -34.73 -11.99 -17.06
CA TYR A 803 -35.40 -12.03 -18.36
C TYR A 803 -35.16 -10.74 -19.16
N LEU A 804 -35.29 -9.57 -18.53
CA LEU A 804 -35.03 -8.26 -19.17
C LEU A 804 -33.56 -8.08 -19.56
N ALA A 805 -32.63 -8.66 -18.80
CA ALA A 805 -31.22 -8.67 -19.14
C ALA A 805 -30.90 -9.52 -20.39
N ASN A 806 -31.86 -10.29 -20.92
CA ASN A 806 -31.73 -11.08 -22.16
C ASN A 806 -30.39 -11.84 -22.31
N GLN A 807 -29.87 -12.37 -21.20
CA GLN A 807 -28.63 -13.14 -21.16
C GLN A 807 -28.97 -14.62 -20.97
N THR A 808 -28.28 -15.50 -21.71
CA THR A 808 -28.04 -16.86 -21.21
C THR A 808 -27.03 -16.70 -20.09
N PHE A 809 -27.53 -16.71 -18.86
CA PHE A 809 -26.72 -16.45 -17.69
C PHE A 809 -25.85 -17.67 -17.38
N ASP A 810 -24.55 -17.43 -17.25
CA ASP A 810 -23.73 -18.15 -16.28
C ASP A 810 -23.85 -17.27 -15.04
N ALA A 811 -24.86 -17.56 -14.22
CA ALA A 811 -24.92 -16.93 -12.92
C ALA A 811 -23.67 -17.39 -12.20
N ASP A 812 -22.72 -16.50 -11.91
CA ASP A 812 -21.66 -16.73 -10.90
C ASP A 812 -22.34 -16.85 -9.51
N LEU A 813 -23.29 -17.77 -9.39
CA LEU A 813 -23.84 -18.27 -8.15
C LEU A 813 -22.68 -19.03 -7.52
N VAL A 814 -22.07 -18.40 -6.52
CA VAL A 814 -20.83 -18.84 -5.88
C VAL A 814 -20.89 -20.29 -5.34
N ALA A 815 -22.08 -20.87 -5.27
CA ALA A 815 -22.37 -22.21 -4.77
C ALA A 815 -23.19 -23.08 -5.77
N ASP A 816 -23.29 -22.68 -7.03
CA ASP A 816 -23.84 -23.49 -8.12
C ASP A 816 -22.69 -24.28 -8.76
N PHE A 817 -22.51 -25.52 -8.32
CA PHE A 817 -21.38 -26.36 -8.72
C PHE A 817 -21.66 -27.18 -9.98
N ASP A 818 -22.93 -27.35 -10.35
CA ASP A 818 -23.33 -28.07 -11.55
C ASP A 818 -23.69 -27.16 -12.75
N ASN A 819 -23.65 -25.84 -12.53
CA ASN A 819 -23.93 -24.76 -13.48
C ASN A 819 -25.36 -24.83 -14.05
N ASN A 820 -26.33 -25.27 -13.24
CA ASN A 820 -27.73 -25.37 -13.65
C ASN A 820 -28.54 -24.08 -13.39
N ASN A 821 -27.89 -23.04 -12.87
CA ASN A 821 -28.44 -21.74 -12.43
C ASN A 821 -29.37 -21.82 -11.20
N GLN A 822 -29.26 -22.89 -10.40
CA GLN A 822 -30.02 -23.11 -9.17
C GLN A 822 -29.06 -23.63 -8.11
N ILE A 823 -29.19 -23.11 -6.88
CA ILE A 823 -28.48 -23.67 -5.73
C ILE A 823 -29.45 -24.60 -5.00
N ASP A 824 -29.25 -25.89 -5.18
CA ASP A 824 -30.15 -26.92 -4.66
C ASP A 824 -29.43 -28.14 -4.05
N PHE A 825 -30.17 -29.24 -3.91
CA PHE A 825 -29.64 -30.45 -3.28
C PHE A 825 -28.50 -31.11 -4.07
N ASP A 826 -28.42 -30.89 -5.38
CA ASP A 826 -27.34 -31.41 -6.21
C ASP A 826 -26.03 -30.67 -5.88
N ASP A 827 -26.05 -29.35 -5.65
CA ASP A 827 -24.88 -28.59 -5.17
C ASP A 827 -24.50 -28.93 -3.72
N LEU A 828 -25.51 -29.09 -2.86
CA LEU A 828 -25.27 -29.51 -1.48
C LEU A 828 -24.55 -30.85 -1.42
N SER A 829 -24.80 -31.73 -2.39
CA SER A 829 -24.14 -33.03 -2.46
C SER A 829 -22.62 -32.90 -2.61
N VAL A 830 -22.14 -31.86 -3.30
CA VAL A 830 -20.71 -31.58 -3.48
C VAL A 830 -20.06 -31.23 -2.14
N ILE A 831 -20.61 -30.28 -1.38
CA ILE A 831 -20.10 -29.91 -0.05
C ILE A 831 -20.14 -31.09 0.93
N VAL A 832 -21.20 -31.90 0.88
CA VAL A 832 -21.35 -33.03 1.80
C VAL A 832 -20.39 -34.17 1.49
N ASN A 833 -20.04 -34.39 0.22
CA ASN A 833 -19.10 -35.45 -0.17
C ASN A 833 -17.69 -35.22 0.39
N ASP A 834 -17.27 -33.96 0.50
CA ASP A 834 -15.92 -33.59 0.93
C ASP A 834 -15.88 -33.06 2.37
N TRP A 835 -16.94 -33.31 3.16
CA TRP A 835 -17.13 -32.73 4.48
C TRP A 835 -16.02 -33.12 5.48
N LEU A 836 -15.40 -32.09 6.09
CA LEU A 836 -14.25 -32.17 7.00
C LEU A 836 -12.98 -32.74 6.35
N GLU A 837 -12.91 -32.72 5.03
CA GLU A 837 -11.70 -33.06 4.29
C GLU A 837 -10.90 -31.81 3.96
N GLU A 838 -9.58 -31.97 3.98
CA GLU A 838 -8.67 -31.00 3.39
C GLU A 838 -8.56 -31.34 1.90
N ILE A 839 -8.98 -30.42 1.03
CA ILE A 839 -8.92 -30.62 -0.41
C ILE A 839 -7.74 -29.82 -0.96
N LEU A 840 -6.77 -30.54 -1.50
CA LEU A 840 -5.63 -29.96 -2.21
C LEU A 840 -5.68 -30.40 -3.67
N TRP A 841 -5.14 -29.56 -4.55
CA TRP A 841 -5.00 -29.80 -5.98
C TRP A 841 -3.52 -29.66 -6.39
N PRO A 842 -2.97 -30.53 -7.26
CA PRO A 842 -3.55 -31.77 -7.77
C PRO A 842 -3.62 -32.86 -6.72
#